data_AF-A0A847GGQ1-F1
#
_entry.id   AF-A0A847GGQ1-F1
#
_cell.length_a   1.000
_cell.length_b   1.000
_cell.length_c   1.000
_cell.angle_alpha   90.00
_cell.angle_beta   90.00
_cell.angle_gamma   90.00
#
_symmetry.space_group_name_H-M   'P 1'
#
loop_
_entity.id
_entity.type
_entity.pdbx_description
1 polymer ?
#
loop_
_entity_poly.entity_id
_entity_poly.type
_entity_poly.pdbx_seq_one_letter_code
_entity_poly.pdbx_strand_id
1 'polypeptide(L)'
;HPAFAGLKEEGGLVWLGRGGCRAVADFYWGGPGEGMLLANTPRGVERPLVEYGLGKGRIIVFGGRWPDYADQENPHRDNLLRLTKNLLAYLAAPDTWMPVRIRTKFPALAHPETPGVSEVQWRGLRDAIEDLAVAYPERYRAGEHLARLEALQKEHDAAPADERSAFVPRFAALQREALLANPLLDFDRLLMIRRRADRLGLPLNYHGNDDIEPTGYENTLVCLSGDSLTTVFQPEGDVFIGDLDLHYDAEKALLSVPDASGRWGVCELDLTTGALARLPLIDEPDVHNYDACYLPDGRIVFTSTAPFIGVPCLGGRSKVANLYLLDHDGAVRRLTNDQDHNWCPAVMNDGRILYQRWEYADIAHAFTRLLFSANPDGGGQMEYYGSNSFWPTALFYARPVPGHPTMVAAVAGGHHDAPRQGELVLLDPALGRHETSGVVQRIPGRGERVEPVILDGLVSATWPRFLHPYPLSDKYFLVSCKPENTGLWGVYLVDVFDNFVLLHEEPGWAMMEPTPWRKTPRPPVIPDRAIPGRAEASVMLTDIYHGPGLAGVPRGSVKSLRLTGYDFTFHGMGCEPDRVGLDGPWDVKRIIGTVPVEADGSAHFTIPALTPVSIQPLDAEGKALALMRSWMTAVPGETLSCVGCHEKQNNTARFDAQPMAFRRAPSPVTPWHGPARGFSFEREVQPVLDAHCVECHGPGKDTFDLTARPAERVPSAFQMHFSPAYMELRRWVHTPTLESDAHLLPARAFHADTSRLIQILRDGHYGVQLDGEAWDRLITWIDLNAPFHGTWREVVASDPVKLAAALHGAERRRTLHHAHAGMDEDPEAVYPPAVLEKRPAVEMPVPAELATGGAVMAPMVTSSSGQSIERVDLAEGVFLELVRIAPGEFVMGSDHGYPNEAPARSERIAEPFMMGIMEVTNAQYRCFEPTHDSGLVTGEGYQFGDDE
;
A
#
# COMPACT_ATOMS: atom_id res chain seq x y z
N HIS A 1 -6.79 13.36 -36.87
CA HIS A 1 -8.09 13.80 -36.34
C HIS A 1 -8.50 15.15 -36.95
N PRO A 2 -9.77 15.38 -37.35
CA PRO A 2 -10.23 16.62 -37.98
C PRO A 2 -9.97 17.90 -37.17
N ALA A 3 -9.90 17.77 -35.85
CA ALA A 3 -9.59 18.89 -34.94
C ALA A 3 -8.29 19.64 -35.33
N PHE A 4 -7.29 18.94 -35.87
CA PHE A 4 -5.98 19.52 -36.17
C PHE A 4 -5.83 20.01 -37.63
N ALA A 5 -6.90 19.96 -38.42
CA ALA A 5 -6.84 20.30 -39.84
C ALA A 5 -6.42 21.77 -40.08
N GLY A 6 -5.26 21.95 -40.73
CA GLY A 6 -4.74 23.25 -41.14
C GLY A 6 -4.17 24.10 -40.00
N LEU A 7 -3.81 23.49 -38.87
CA LEU A 7 -2.97 24.14 -37.85
C LEU A 7 -1.52 24.22 -38.33
N LYS A 8 -0.79 25.26 -37.89
CA LYS A 8 0.63 25.43 -38.16
C LYS A 8 1.46 24.70 -37.10
N GLU A 9 2.41 23.92 -37.55
CA GLU A 9 3.34 23.15 -36.71
C GLU A 9 4.73 23.78 -36.74
N GLU A 10 5.37 23.87 -35.57
CA GLU A 10 6.74 24.33 -35.41
C GLU A 10 7.52 23.30 -34.58
N GLY A 11 8.46 22.59 -35.23
CA GLY A 11 9.33 21.62 -34.56
C GLY A 11 8.60 20.42 -33.95
N GLY A 12 7.57 19.89 -34.61
CA GLY A 12 6.75 18.79 -34.05
C GLY A 12 5.60 19.25 -33.15
N LEU A 13 5.51 20.56 -32.86
CA LEU A 13 4.61 21.10 -31.86
C LEU A 13 3.57 22.05 -32.46
N VAL A 14 2.35 21.99 -31.93
CA VAL A 14 1.29 22.96 -32.23
C VAL A 14 1.17 23.92 -31.06
N TRP A 15 1.75 25.11 -31.20
CA TRP A 15 1.67 26.15 -30.19
C TRP A 15 0.29 26.83 -30.20
N LEU A 16 -0.25 27.09 -29.01
CA LEU A 16 -1.55 27.74 -28.81
C LEU A 16 -1.45 29.08 -28.05
N GLY A 17 -0.34 29.34 -27.35
CA GLY A 17 -0.10 30.55 -26.57
C GLY A 17 1.27 30.57 -25.90
N ARG A 18 1.64 31.69 -25.27
CA ARG A 18 2.86 31.85 -24.46
C ARG A 18 2.65 31.53 -22.96
N GLY A 19 1.41 31.34 -22.55
CA GLY A 19 0.98 31.09 -21.17
C GLY A 19 -0.52 30.88 -21.11
N GLY A 20 -1.06 30.67 -19.91
CA GLY A 20 -2.48 30.45 -19.69
C GLY A 20 -2.85 30.38 -18.21
N CYS A 21 -4.13 30.55 -17.91
CA CYS A 21 -4.67 30.36 -16.56
C CYS A 21 -4.56 28.89 -16.16
N ARG A 22 -4.32 28.59 -14.88
CA ARG A 22 -4.49 27.20 -14.38
C ARG A 22 -5.93 26.75 -14.61
N ALA A 23 -6.12 25.55 -15.17
CA ALA A 23 -7.45 24.97 -15.33
C ALA A 23 -7.91 24.26 -14.07
N VAL A 24 -9.21 23.93 -14.06
CA VAL A 24 -9.93 23.23 -13.00
C VAL A 24 -9.71 21.71 -13.06
N ALA A 25 -9.17 21.18 -14.18
CA ALA A 25 -8.84 19.78 -14.35
C ALA A 25 -7.45 19.64 -14.98
N ASP A 26 -6.56 18.93 -14.29
CA ASP A 26 -5.24 18.54 -14.79
C ASP A 26 -5.22 17.03 -15.03
N PHE A 27 -5.11 16.61 -16.29
CA PHE A 27 -4.90 15.20 -16.61
C PHE A 27 -3.40 14.91 -16.55
N TYR A 28 -2.87 14.92 -15.32
CA TYR A 28 -1.56 14.37 -15.00
C TYR A 28 -1.63 12.83 -15.09
N TRP A 29 -0.47 12.15 -15.11
CA TRP A 29 -0.27 10.70 -15.13
C TRP A 29 -1.52 9.84 -14.86
N GLY A 30 -1.84 8.92 -15.77
CA GLY A 30 -3.08 8.12 -15.73
C GLY A 30 -4.09 8.61 -16.76
N GLY A 31 -4.37 9.91 -16.81
CA GLY A 31 -5.24 10.52 -17.81
C GLY A 31 -6.65 9.89 -17.89
N PRO A 32 -7.42 10.24 -18.94
CA PRO A 32 -8.79 9.75 -19.13
C PRO A 32 -8.90 8.23 -19.10
N GLY A 33 -9.55 7.66 -18.08
CA GLY A 33 -9.79 6.20 -18.03
C GLY A 33 -10.57 5.68 -19.24
N GLU A 34 -11.47 6.52 -19.77
CA GLU A 34 -12.44 6.13 -20.81
C GLU A 34 -12.41 7.02 -22.07
N GLY A 35 -11.45 7.96 -22.14
CA GLY A 35 -11.38 8.97 -23.20
C GLY A 35 -10.35 8.68 -24.29
N MET A 36 -10.67 8.99 -25.54
CA MET A 36 -9.72 9.01 -26.64
C MET A 36 -8.84 10.25 -26.53
N LEU A 37 -7.55 10.03 -26.29
CA LEU A 37 -6.55 11.08 -26.22
C LEU A 37 -6.31 11.71 -27.61
N LEU A 38 -6.54 13.02 -27.73
CA LEU A 38 -6.37 13.77 -28.98
C LEU A 38 -5.01 14.47 -29.08
N ALA A 39 -4.44 14.96 -27.97
CA ALA A 39 -3.15 15.64 -27.94
C ALA A 39 -2.40 15.47 -26.61
N ASN A 40 -1.07 15.59 -26.66
CA ASN A 40 -0.15 15.61 -25.51
C ASN A 40 0.67 16.90 -25.48
N THR A 41 1.14 17.30 -24.30
CA THR A 41 2.17 18.34 -24.21
C THR A 41 3.53 17.80 -24.69
N PRO A 42 4.51 18.68 -25.02
CA PRO A 42 5.83 18.25 -25.50
C PRO A 42 6.57 17.30 -24.55
N ARG A 43 6.31 17.43 -23.23
CA ARG A 43 6.88 16.56 -22.20
C ARG A 43 6.12 15.24 -22.02
N GLY A 44 4.96 15.08 -22.65
CA GLY A 44 4.14 13.85 -22.62
C GLY A 44 3.38 13.60 -21.32
N VAL A 45 3.62 14.40 -20.28
CA VAL A 45 3.05 14.22 -18.93
C VAL A 45 1.59 14.66 -18.87
N GLU A 46 1.28 15.81 -19.49
CA GLU A 46 -0.06 16.40 -19.47
C GLU A 46 -0.82 16.03 -20.75
N ARG A 47 -2.09 15.66 -20.58
CA ARG A 47 -3.01 15.26 -21.66
C ARG A 47 -4.08 16.33 -21.88
N PRO A 48 -3.77 17.42 -22.59
CA PRO A 48 -4.61 18.60 -22.61
C PRO A 48 -5.91 18.41 -23.39
N LEU A 49 -6.02 17.47 -24.33
CA LEU A 49 -7.22 17.36 -25.17
C LEU A 49 -7.68 15.92 -25.31
N VAL A 50 -8.94 15.67 -24.91
CA VAL A 50 -9.50 14.33 -24.76
C VAL A 50 -10.95 14.31 -25.24
N GLU A 51 -11.31 13.30 -26.03
CA GLU A 51 -12.70 13.05 -26.46
C GLU A 51 -13.33 11.87 -25.70
N TYR A 52 -14.54 12.06 -25.18
CA TYR A 52 -15.36 11.04 -24.54
C TYR A 52 -16.65 10.80 -25.32
N GLY A 53 -17.13 9.56 -25.31
CA GLY A 53 -18.52 9.25 -25.66
C GLY A 53 -19.45 9.55 -24.48
N LEU A 54 -20.60 10.18 -24.74
CA LEU A 54 -21.65 10.37 -23.72
C LEU A 54 -23.01 9.98 -24.28
N GLY A 55 -23.43 8.74 -24.04
CA GLY A 55 -24.63 8.16 -24.66
C GLY A 55 -24.52 8.19 -26.19
N LYS A 56 -25.40 8.95 -26.85
CA LYS A 56 -25.34 9.17 -28.32
C LYS A 56 -24.50 10.39 -28.72
N GLY A 57 -23.93 11.13 -27.77
CA GLY A 57 -23.17 12.36 -27.97
C GLY A 57 -21.66 12.20 -27.84
N ARG A 58 -20.96 13.34 -27.93
CA ARG A 58 -19.52 13.49 -27.73
C ARG A 58 -19.24 14.68 -26.81
N ILE A 59 -18.24 14.54 -25.95
CA ILE A 59 -17.67 15.63 -25.18
C ILE A 59 -16.18 15.68 -25.49
N ILE A 60 -15.65 16.87 -25.73
CA ILE A 60 -14.20 17.08 -25.76
C ILE A 60 -13.84 17.94 -24.57
N VAL A 61 -13.02 17.37 -23.68
CA VAL A 61 -12.45 18.08 -22.55
C VAL A 61 -11.09 18.61 -22.97
N PHE A 62 -10.90 19.90 -22.76
CA PHE A 62 -9.62 20.56 -22.91
C PHE A 62 -9.11 20.95 -21.51
N GLY A 63 -8.29 20.08 -20.92
CA GLY A 63 -7.66 20.25 -19.61
C GLY A 63 -6.27 20.90 -19.69
N GLY A 64 -5.72 21.35 -18.56
CA GLY A 64 -4.42 22.05 -18.49
C GLY A 64 -4.49 23.56 -18.67
N ARG A 65 -3.35 24.26 -18.82
CA ARG A 65 -3.33 25.75 -18.83
C ARG A 65 -4.09 26.34 -20.02
N TRP A 66 -5.23 26.99 -19.76
CA TRP A 66 -6.07 27.55 -20.81
C TRP A 66 -5.44 28.83 -21.40
N PRO A 67 -5.13 28.89 -22.70
CA PRO A 67 -4.63 30.09 -23.33
C PRO A 67 -5.65 31.23 -23.25
N ASP A 68 -5.20 32.44 -22.95
CA ASP A 68 -6.10 33.60 -22.88
C ASP A 68 -6.58 34.00 -24.28
N TYR A 69 -7.89 33.86 -24.56
CA TYR A 69 -8.50 34.26 -25.84
C TYR A 69 -8.56 35.78 -26.02
N ALA A 70 -8.48 36.53 -24.91
CA ALA A 70 -8.45 37.98 -24.90
C ALA A 70 -7.06 38.54 -25.22
N ASP A 71 -6.00 37.74 -25.12
CA ASP A 71 -4.64 38.14 -25.51
C ASP A 71 -4.56 38.31 -27.04
N GLN A 72 -4.61 39.56 -27.48
CA GLN A 72 -4.49 39.92 -28.90
C GLN A 72 -3.04 39.87 -29.40
N GLU A 73 -2.05 39.84 -28.50
CA GLU A 73 -0.63 39.80 -28.84
C GLU A 73 -0.08 38.36 -28.90
N ASN A 74 -0.90 37.36 -28.60
CA ASN A 74 -0.54 35.95 -28.71
C ASN A 74 -0.08 35.61 -30.15
N PRO A 75 1.19 35.25 -30.37
CA PRO A 75 1.72 34.96 -31.71
C PRO A 75 1.11 33.69 -32.35
N HIS A 76 0.49 32.83 -31.54
CA HIS A 76 -0.12 31.57 -31.97
C HIS A 76 -1.66 31.61 -31.91
N ARG A 77 -2.25 32.81 -31.81
CA ARG A 77 -3.71 33.02 -31.72
C ARG A 77 -4.49 32.39 -32.87
N ASP A 78 -3.92 32.37 -34.08
CA ASP A 78 -4.54 31.74 -35.24
C ASP A 78 -4.74 30.22 -35.05
N ASN A 79 -3.75 29.54 -34.43
CA ASN A 79 -3.85 28.11 -34.12
C ASN A 79 -4.92 27.86 -33.06
N LEU A 80 -4.95 28.67 -31.99
CA LEU A 80 -5.96 28.58 -30.93
C LEU A 80 -7.38 28.70 -31.49
N LEU A 81 -7.67 29.76 -32.23
CA LEU A 81 -9.00 29.99 -32.81
C LEU A 81 -9.38 28.90 -33.81
N ARG A 82 -8.42 28.41 -34.60
CA ARG A 82 -8.67 27.37 -35.59
C ARG A 82 -8.92 26.01 -34.96
N LEU A 83 -8.16 25.63 -33.93
CA LEU A 83 -8.41 24.40 -33.17
C LEU A 83 -9.83 24.42 -32.60
N THR A 84 -10.22 25.50 -31.95
CA THR A 84 -11.56 25.65 -31.36
C THR A 84 -12.66 25.62 -32.41
N LYS A 85 -12.47 26.30 -33.54
CA LYS A 85 -13.39 26.22 -34.68
C LYS A 85 -13.53 24.79 -35.20
N ASN A 86 -12.42 24.08 -35.38
CA ASN A 86 -12.41 22.70 -35.88
C ASN A 86 -13.10 21.75 -34.90
N LEU A 87 -12.88 21.92 -33.60
CA LEU A 87 -13.52 21.13 -32.54
C LEU A 87 -15.04 21.34 -32.54
N LEU A 88 -15.50 22.60 -32.58
CA LEU A 88 -16.93 22.91 -32.66
C LEU A 88 -17.57 22.37 -33.93
N ALA A 89 -16.90 22.48 -35.07
CA ALA A 89 -17.39 21.93 -36.34
C ALA A 89 -17.49 20.41 -36.31
N TYR A 90 -16.49 19.73 -35.73
CA TYR A 90 -16.48 18.29 -35.54
C TYR A 90 -17.62 17.82 -34.61
N LEU A 91 -17.80 18.46 -33.45
CA LEU A 91 -18.88 18.14 -32.52
C LEU A 91 -20.28 18.40 -33.11
N ALA A 92 -20.41 19.38 -34.02
CA ALA A 92 -21.67 19.69 -34.69
C ALA A 92 -22.03 18.74 -35.86
N ALA A 93 -21.12 17.85 -36.28
CA ALA A 93 -21.29 16.99 -37.44
C ALA A 93 -21.11 15.49 -37.07
N PRO A 94 -22.15 14.83 -36.53
CA PRO A 94 -22.08 13.44 -36.07
C PRO A 94 -21.57 12.44 -37.12
N ASP A 95 -21.88 12.67 -38.39
CA ASP A 95 -21.47 11.81 -39.50
C ASP A 95 -19.95 11.85 -39.76
N THR A 96 -19.25 12.81 -39.17
CA THR A 96 -17.79 12.97 -39.26
C THR A 96 -17.05 12.42 -38.05
N TRP A 97 -17.78 11.94 -37.04
CA TRP A 97 -17.18 11.46 -35.80
C TRP A 97 -16.30 10.24 -36.03
N MET A 98 -15.09 10.30 -35.48
CA MET A 98 -14.21 9.15 -35.42
C MET A 98 -14.71 8.20 -34.31
N PRO A 99 -14.51 6.87 -34.46
CA PRO A 99 -14.70 5.94 -33.35
C PRO A 99 -13.80 6.36 -32.18
N VAL A 100 -14.36 6.45 -30.97
CA VAL A 100 -13.58 6.68 -29.76
C VAL A 100 -12.71 5.44 -29.53
N ARG A 101 -11.39 5.60 -29.68
CA ARG A 101 -10.41 4.54 -29.48
C ARG A 101 -9.51 4.88 -28.31
N ILE A 102 -9.53 4.05 -27.28
CA ILE A 102 -8.54 4.10 -26.21
C ILE A 102 -7.34 3.30 -26.70
N ARG A 103 -6.17 3.94 -26.80
CA ARG A 103 -4.96 3.28 -27.28
C ARG A 103 -4.61 2.13 -26.34
N THR A 104 -4.33 0.96 -26.91
CA THR A 104 -3.91 -0.23 -26.17
C THR A 104 -2.42 -0.50 -26.43
N LYS A 105 -1.72 -1.10 -25.47
CA LYS A 105 -0.34 -1.62 -25.65
C LYS A 105 -0.30 -2.97 -26.38
N PHE A 106 -1.43 -3.41 -26.93
CA PHE A 106 -1.52 -4.66 -27.68
C PHE A 106 -0.80 -4.52 -29.03
N PRO A 107 0.21 -5.35 -29.40
CA PRO A 107 1.13 -5.05 -30.51
C PRO A 107 0.49 -4.80 -31.89
N ALA A 108 -0.65 -5.41 -32.21
CA ALA A 108 -1.35 -5.17 -33.47
C ALA A 108 -2.12 -3.83 -33.50
N LEU A 109 -2.54 -3.33 -32.33
CA LEU A 109 -3.34 -2.11 -32.16
C LEU A 109 -2.54 -0.94 -31.55
N ALA A 110 -1.35 -1.20 -31.01
CA ALA A 110 -0.40 -0.23 -30.47
C ALA A 110 0.26 0.60 -31.57
N HIS A 111 0.30 0.08 -32.79
CA HIS A 111 0.91 0.73 -33.96
C HIS A 111 -0.07 0.83 -35.14
N PRO A 112 -1.24 1.47 -34.98
CA PRO A 112 -2.26 1.53 -36.04
C PRO A 112 -1.78 2.31 -37.27
N GLU A 113 -0.71 3.10 -37.11
CA GLU A 113 -0.06 3.88 -38.16
C GLU A 113 0.86 3.03 -39.06
N THR A 114 1.20 1.79 -38.65
CA THR A 114 2.06 0.88 -39.42
C THR A 114 1.18 -0.09 -40.21
N PRO A 115 1.12 0.01 -41.55
CA PRO A 115 0.33 -0.93 -42.35
C PRO A 115 0.92 -2.34 -42.28
N GLY A 116 0.10 -3.33 -41.92
CA GLY A 116 0.50 -4.75 -41.84
C GLY A 116 0.98 -5.20 -40.47
N VAL A 117 2.08 -5.97 -40.46
CA VAL A 117 2.66 -6.58 -39.25
C VAL A 117 3.89 -5.75 -38.85
N SER A 118 3.92 -5.31 -37.59
CA SER A 118 4.99 -4.45 -37.08
C SER A 118 6.31 -5.21 -36.86
N GLU A 119 7.43 -4.49 -36.86
CA GLU A 119 8.77 -5.06 -36.57
C GLU A 119 8.81 -5.76 -35.20
N VAL A 120 8.11 -5.20 -34.21
CA VAL A 120 7.99 -5.79 -32.88
C VAL A 120 7.30 -7.16 -32.94
N GLN A 121 6.24 -7.32 -33.74
CA GLN A 121 5.55 -8.59 -33.90
C GLN A 121 6.42 -9.63 -34.61
N TRP A 122 7.10 -9.25 -35.69
CA TRP A 122 8.02 -10.14 -36.39
C TRP A 122 9.12 -10.67 -35.47
N ARG A 123 9.71 -9.77 -34.68
CA ARG A 123 10.75 -10.11 -33.72
C ARG A 123 10.21 -10.94 -32.57
N GLY A 124 9.06 -10.59 -32.00
CA GLY A 124 8.43 -11.32 -30.89
C GLY A 124 8.17 -12.78 -31.24
N LEU A 125 7.62 -13.06 -32.43
CA LEU A 125 7.40 -14.43 -32.87
C LEU A 125 8.72 -15.16 -33.17
N ARG A 126 9.69 -14.50 -33.80
CA ARG A 126 11.01 -15.09 -34.05
C ARG A 126 11.68 -15.51 -32.74
N ASP A 127 11.75 -14.59 -31.78
CA ASP A 127 12.41 -14.80 -30.50
C ASP A 127 11.74 -15.93 -29.71
N ALA A 128 10.41 -16.04 -29.75
CA ALA A 128 9.69 -17.14 -29.13
C ALA A 128 9.97 -18.49 -29.82
N ILE A 129 10.04 -18.55 -31.16
CA ILE A 129 10.38 -19.78 -31.90
C ILE A 129 11.82 -20.21 -31.57
N GLU A 130 12.75 -19.28 -31.52
CA GLU A 130 14.15 -19.54 -31.17
C GLU A 130 14.29 -19.99 -29.71
N ASP A 131 13.57 -19.37 -28.78
CA ASP A 131 13.55 -19.77 -27.37
C ASP A 131 13.06 -21.21 -27.21
N LEU A 132 11.93 -21.55 -27.85
CA LEU A 132 11.40 -22.92 -27.84
C LEU A 132 12.35 -23.92 -28.50
N ALA A 133 13.08 -23.51 -29.55
CA ALA A 133 14.08 -24.35 -30.20
C ALA A 133 15.24 -24.70 -29.26
N VAL A 134 15.69 -23.71 -28.47
CA VAL A 134 16.80 -23.86 -27.52
C VAL A 134 16.35 -24.66 -26.29
N ALA A 135 15.18 -24.35 -25.74
CA ALA A 135 14.65 -25.01 -24.55
C ALA A 135 14.21 -26.46 -24.84
N TYR A 136 13.70 -26.74 -26.04
CA TYR A 136 13.11 -28.03 -26.41
C TYR A 136 13.55 -28.54 -27.80
N PRO A 137 14.86 -28.74 -28.05
CA PRO A 137 15.38 -29.05 -29.38
C PRO A 137 14.84 -30.36 -29.99
N GLU A 138 14.43 -31.31 -29.15
CA GLU A 138 13.87 -32.61 -29.60
C GLU A 138 12.34 -32.61 -29.73
N ARG A 139 11.65 -31.65 -29.09
CA ARG A 139 10.17 -31.61 -29.05
C ARG A 139 9.56 -30.49 -29.91
N TYR A 140 10.35 -29.51 -30.34
CA TYR A 140 9.87 -28.35 -31.07
C TYR A 140 10.49 -28.23 -32.47
N ARG A 141 9.64 -28.09 -33.50
CA ARG A 141 10.05 -28.06 -34.92
C ARG A 141 10.35 -26.64 -35.43
N ALA A 142 11.31 -25.96 -34.81
CA ALA A 142 11.60 -24.56 -35.10
C ALA A 142 11.97 -24.25 -36.56
N GLY A 143 12.73 -25.14 -37.23
CA GLY A 143 13.26 -24.87 -38.57
C GLY A 143 12.17 -24.64 -39.63
N GLU A 144 11.03 -25.32 -39.51
CA GLU A 144 9.88 -25.12 -40.42
C GLU A 144 9.21 -23.76 -40.16
N HIS A 145 8.99 -23.42 -38.88
CA HIS A 145 8.35 -22.17 -38.50
C HIS A 145 9.21 -20.95 -38.85
N LEU A 146 10.53 -20.98 -38.60
CA LEU A 146 11.45 -19.90 -38.95
C LEU A 146 11.51 -19.66 -40.46
N ALA A 147 11.61 -20.72 -41.27
CA ALA A 147 11.64 -20.59 -42.73
C ALA A 147 10.34 -19.97 -43.28
N ARG A 148 9.18 -20.35 -42.72
CA ARG A 148 7.88 -19.77 -43.09
C ARG A 148 7.75 -18.32 -42.62
N LEU A 149 8.28 -17.99 -41.44
CA LEU A 149 8.29 -16.63 -40.93
C LEU A 149 9.12 -15.70 -41.81
N GLU A 150 10.33 -16.12 -42.19
CA GLU A 150 11.22 -15.38 -43.08
C GLU A 150 10.64 -15.18 -44.47
N ALA A 151 10.02 -16.22 -45.04
CA ALA A 151 9.33 -16.11 -46.32
C ALA A 151 8.18 -15.10 -46.24
N LEU A 152 7.35 -15.18 -45.20
CA LEU A 152 6.21 -14.29 -45.01
C LEU A 152 6.64 -12.83 -44.79
N GLN A 153 7.69 -12.59 -43.99
CA GLN A 153 8.25 -11.26 -43.76
C GLN A 153 8.80 -10.66 -45.05
N LYS A 154 9.53 -11.45 -45.85
CA LYS A 154 10.05 -11.01 -47.15
C LYS A 154 8.95 -10.63 -48.14
N GLU A 155 7.86 -11.41 -48.18
CA GLU A 155 6.68 -11.08 -48.99
C GLU A 155 6.00 -9.78 -48.52
N HIS A 156 5.84 -9.62 -47.20
CA HIS A 156 5.26 -8.42 -46.58
C HIS A 156 6.09 -7.16 -46.91
N ASP A 157 7.41 -7.23 -46.77
CA ASP A 157 8.30 -6.08 -46.98
C ASP A 157 8.36 -5.66 -48.45
N ALA A 158 8.18 -6.62 -49.37
CA ALA A 158 8.10 -6.38 -50.80
C ALA A 158 6.73 -5.82 -51.26
N ALA A 159 5.67 -5.97 -50.46
CA ALA A 159 4.33 -5.51 -50.80
C ALA A 159 4.17 -3.98 -50.63
N PRO A 160 3.35 -3.33 -51.49
CA PRO A 160 2.94 -1.94 -51.30
C PRO A 160 2.31 -1.72 -49.91
N ALA A 161 2.53 -0.55 -49.32
CA ALA A 161 2.11 -0.26 -47.95
C ALA A 161 0.61 -0.45 -47.71
N ASP A 162 -0.24 -0.11 -48.68
CA ASP A 162 -1.68 -0.29 -48.64
C ASP A 162 -2.15 -1.76 -48.71
N GLU A 163 -1.29 -2.66 -49.19
CA GLU A 163 -1.58 -4.11 -49.29
C GLU A 163 -1.07 -4.90 -48.07
N ARG A 164 -0.18 -4.32 -47.25
CA ARG A 164 0.46 -5.02 -46.12
C ARG A 164 -0.50 -5.53 -45.06
N SER A 165 -1.66 -4.89 -44.89
CA SER A 165 -2.71 -5.34 -43.95
C SER A 165 -3.23 -6.76 -44.25
N ALA A 166 -3.14 -7.23 -45.50
CA ALA A 166 -3.54 -8.58 -45.89
C ALA A 166 -2.64 -9.68 -45.29
N PHE A 167 -1.45 -9.33 -44.78
CA PHE A 167 -0.52 -10.26 -44.15
C PHE A 167 -0.84 -10.53 -42.68
N VAL A 168 -1.62 -9.67 -42.01
CA VAL A 168 -1.94 -9.82 -40.59
C VAL A 168 -2.61 -11.17 -40.27
N PRO A 169 -3.64 -11.64 -41.01
CA PRO A 169 -4.23 -12.95 -40.76
C PRO A 169 -3.27 -14.12 -41.04
N ARG A 170 -2.39 -13.99 -42.06
CA ARG A 170 -1.39 -15.01 -42.39
C ARG A 170 -0.33 -15.12 -41.30
N PHE A 171 0.10 -13.98 -40.76
CA PHE A 171 1.01 -13.92 -39.60
C PHE A 171 0.35 -14.53 -38.36
N ALA A 172 -0.88 -14.13 -38.04
CA ALA A 172 -1.61 -14.67 -36.89
C ALA A 172 -1.79 -16.20 -36.97
N ALA A 173 -2.05 -16.74 -38.16
CA ALA A 173 -2.13 -18.19 -38.37
C ALA A 173 -0.78 -18.89 -38.10
N LEU A 174 0.33 -18.35 -38.61
CA LEU A 174 1.67 -18.88 -38.34
C LEU A 174 2.06 -18.75 -36.86
N GLN A 175 1.74 -17.61 -36.24
CA GLN A 175 1.96 -17.35 -34.81
C GLN A 175 1.23 -18.38 -33.96
N ARG A 176 -0.07 -18.60 -34.23
CA ARG A 176 -0.88 -19.61 -33.55
C ARG A 176 -0.25 -21.00 -33.71
N GLU A 177 0.08 -21.39 -34.94
CA GLU A 177 0.67 -22.71 -35.20
C GLU A 177 1.99 -22.91 -34.45
N ALA A 178 2.91 -21.94 -34.55
CA ALA A 178 4.23 -22.02 -33.96
C ALA A 178 4.19 -22.00 -32.42
N LEU A 179 3.30 -21.20 -31.81
CA LEU A 179 3.24 -21.07 -30.35
C LEU A 179 2.33 -22.11 -29.69
N LEU A 180 1.32 -22.66 -30.38
CA LEU A 180 0.56 -23.80 -29.86
C LEU A 180 1.30 -25.13 -30.00
N ALA A 181 2.35 -25.19 -30.81
CA ALA A 181 3.32 -26.27 -30.78
C ALA A 181 4.30 -26.20 -29.59
N ASN A 182 4.14 -25.23 -28.67
CA ASN A 182 4.96 -25.08 -27.48
C ASN A 182 4.89 -26.34 -26.61
N PRO A 183 6.02 -27.01 -26.35
CA PRO A 183 6.04 -28.24 -25.57
C PRO A 183 5.64 -28.10 -24.08
N LEU A 184 5.49 -26.88 -23.56
CA LEU A 184 4.92 -26.60 -22.23
C LEU A 184 3.39 -26.76 -22.17
N LEU A 185 2.72 -26.79 -23.34
CA LEU A 185 1.31 -27.14 -23.49
C LEU A 185 1.15 -28.67 -23.49
N ASP A 186 1.72 -29.34 -22.49
CA ASP A 186 1.69 -30.80 -22.34
C ASP A 186 0.40 -31.31 -21.67
N PHE A 187 -0.72 -30.61 -21.93
CA PHE A 187 -2.06 -30.94 -21.46
C PHE A 187 -3.05 -30.89 -22.62
N ASP A 188 -3.92 -31.88 -22.70
CA ASP A 188 -4.97 -31.94 -23.73
C ASP A 188 -6.23 -31.16 -23.34
N ARG A 189 -6.34 -30.78 -22.06
CA ARG A 189 -7.55 -30.24 -21.43
C ARG A 189 -7.24 -29.01 -20.58
N LEU A 190 -8.01 -27.95 -20.78
CA LEU A 190 -7.91 -26.71 -20.04
C LEU A 190 -9.25 -26.39 -19.35
N LEU A 191 -9.25 -26.33 -18.01
CA LEU A 191 -10.41 -25.90 -17.23
C LEU A 191 -10.52 -24.38 -17.24
N MET A 192 -11.75 -23.87 -17.30
CA MET A 192 -12.06 -22.44 -17.22
C MET A 192 -13.43 -22.25 -16.56
N ILE A 193 -13.63 -21.13 -15.87
CA ILE A 193 -14.95 -20.65 -15.49
C ILE A 193 -15.51 -19.82 -16.64
N ARG A 194 -16.61 -20.27 -17.25
CA ARG A 194 -17.39 -19.50 -18.22
C ARG A 194 -18.48 -18.77 -17.48
N ARG A 195 -18.45 -17.44 -17.49
CA ARG A 195 -19.36 -16.55 -16.75
C ARG A 195 -19.86 -15.43 -17.65
N ARG A 196 -21.01 -14.82 -17.34
CA ARG A 196 -21.48 -13.66 -18.10
C ARG A 196 -20.47 -12.51 -18.12
N ALA A 197 -20.20 -11.95 -19.30
CA ALA A 197 -19.22 -10.88 -19.47
C ALA A 197 -19.65 -9.54 -18.84
N ASP A 198 -20.95 -9.32 -18.66
CA ASP A 198 -21.50 -8.13 -17.99
C ASP A 198 -21.51 -8.25 -16.45
N ARG A 199 -21.20 -9.43 -15.92
CA ARG A 199 -21.18 -9.70 -14.48
C ARG A 199 -20.04 -10.64 -14.11
N LEU A 200 -18.83 -10.08 -14.04
CA LEU A 200 -17.61 -10.86 -13.81
C LEU A 200 -17.51 -11.47 -12.42
N GLY A 201 -18.28 -11.00 -11.42
CA GLY A 201 -18.20 -11.52 -10.05
C GLY A 201 -16.83 -11.32 -9.40
N LEU A 202 -16.23 -10.15 -9.62
CA LEU A 202 -14.95 -9.76 -9.04
C LEU A 202 -15.22 -8.69 -7.97
N PRO A 203 -14.82 -8.90 -6.71
CA PRO A 203 -14.89 -7.86 -5.69
C PRO A 203 -13.96 -6.69 -6.03
N LEU A 204 -14.29 -5.50 -5.53
CA LEU A 204 -13.33 -4.38 -5.51
C LEU A 204 -12.09 -4.79 -4.70
N ASN A 205 -10.95 -4.14 -4.92
CA ASN A 205 -9.69 -4.53 -4.26
C ASN A 205 -9.66 -4.25 -2.74
N TYR A 206 -10.71 -3.65 -2.19
CA TYR A 206 -10.90 -3.39 -0.76
C TYR A 206 -12.07 -4.20 -0.18
N HIS A 207 -12.63 -5.14 -0.95
CA HIS A 207 -13.76 -5.99 -0.60
C HIS A 207 -13.38 -7.48 -0.58
N GLY A 208 -14.14 -8.24 0.21
CA GLY A 208 -14.14 -9.71 0.22
C GLY A 208 -15.15 -10.29 -0.77
N ASN A 209 -15.23 -11.61 -0.86
CA ASN A 209 -16.24 -12.27 -1.71
C ASN A 209 -17.66 -12.06 -1.15
N ASP A 210 -17.82 -11.86 0.15
CA ASP A 210 -19.12 -11.60 0.77
C ASP A 210 -19.73 -10.24 0.38
N ASP A 211 -18.95 -9.35 -0.22
CA ASP A 211 -19.41 -8.07 -0.75
C ASP A 211 -19.99 -8.15 -2.17
N ILE A 212 -19.90 -9.31 -2.85
CA ILE A 212 -20.54 -9.52 -4.16
C ILE A 212 -21.80 -10.36 -4.01
N GLU A 213 -22.74 -10.15 -4.93
CA GLU A 213 -24.00 -10.89 -4.96
C GLU A 213 -23.75 -12.40 -5.03
N PRO A 214 -24.47 -13.26 -4.28
CA PRO A 214 -24.23 -14.70 -4.27
C PRO A 214 -24.75 -15.42 -5.53
N THR A 215 -25.56 -14.74 -6.35
CA THR A 215 -26.23 -15.33 -7.52
C THR A 215 -26.26 -14.41 -8.73
N GLY A 216 -26.58 -14.97 -9.90
CA GLY A 216 -26.93 -14.19 -11.10
C GLY A 216 -25.83 -14.11 -12.16
N TYR A 217 -24.96 -15.11 -12.21
CA TYR A 217 -23.70 -15.13 -12.99
C TYR A 217 -23.77 -16.03 -14.23
N GLU A 218 -24.73 -16.95 -14.27
CA GLU A 218 -24.92 -18.04 -15.22
C GLU A 218 -23.62 -18.83 -15.46
N ASN A 219 -22.84 -19.03 -14.39
CA ASN A 219 -21.49 -19.58 -14.50
C ASN A 219 -21.44 -21.11 -14.59
N THR A 220 -20.44 -21.61 -15.32
CA THR A 220 -20.13 -23.03 -15.48
C THR A 220 -18.64 -23.27 -15.43
N LEU A 221 -18.23 -24.43 -14.90
CA LEU A 221 -16.90 -24.95 -15.12
C LEU A 221 -16.91 -25.70 -16.45
N VAL A 222 -16.09 -25.24 -17.39
CA VAL A 222 -15.96 -25.81 -18.73
C VAL A 222 -14.54 -26.33 -18.96
N CYS A 223 -14.41 -27.28 -19.89
CA CYS A 223 -13.14 -27.82 -20.34
C CYS A 223 -13.01 -27.58 -21.85
N LEU A 224 -11.92 -26.93 -22.25
CA LEU A 224 -11.48 -26.81 -23.62
C LEU A 224 -10.53 -27.97 -23.96
N SER A 225 -10.87 -28.73 -25.02
CA SER A 225 -10.05 -29.81 -25.58
C SER A 225 -9.89 -29.60 -27.08
N GLY A 226 -8.71 -29.18 -27.53
CA GLY A 226 -8.55 -28.63 -28.89
C GLY A 226 -9.46 -27.40 -29.07
N ASP A 227 -10.35 -27.44 -30.05
CA ASP A 227 -11.35 -26.38 -30.27
C ASP A 227 -12.74 -26.72 -29.66
N SER A 228 -12.87 -27.86 -28.96
CA SER A 228 -14.14 -28.30 -28.38
C SER A 228 -14.29 -27.85 -26.93
N LEU A 229 -15.38 -27.15 -26.64
CA LEU A 229 -15.76 -26.74 -25.29
C LEU A 229 -16.84 -27.69 -24.73
N THR A 230 -16.62 -28.20 -23.52
CA THR A 230 -17.53 -29.12 -22.83
C THR A 230 -17.80 -28.65 -21.40
N THR A 231 -19.05 -28.75 -20.94
CA THR A 231 -19.38 -28.46 -19.53
C THR A 231 -18.91 -29.60 -18.65
N VAL A 232 -18.08 -29.28 -17.65
CA VAL A 232 -17.61 -30.21 -16.62
C VAL A 232 -18.54 -30.19 -15.42
N PHE A 233 -18.93 -28.99 -14.98
CA PHE A 233 -19.82 -28.81 -13.83
C PHE A 233 -20.70 -27.57 -14.01
N GLN A 234 -21.97 -27.72 -13.63
CA GLN A 234 -22.98 -26.67 -13.56
C GLN A 234 -23.54 -26.70 -12.14
N PRO A 235 -23.48 -25.59 -11.39
CA PRO A 235 -24.06 -25.52 -10.06
C PRO A 235 -25.59 -25.64 -10.13
N GLU A 236 -26.21 -26.13 -9.06
CA GLU A 236 -27.66 -26.10 -8.91
C GLU A 236 -28.14 -24.65 -8.75
N GLY A 237 -28.99 -24.18 -9.65
CA GLY A 237 -29.39 -22.77 -9.72
C GLY A 237 -28.29 -21.88 -10.30
N ASP A 238 -28.43 -20.57 -10.07
CA ASP A 238 -27.52 -19.55 -10.58
C ASP A 238 -26.62 -19.01 -9.47
N VAL A 239 -26.06 -19.90 -8.65
CA VAL A 239 -25.11 -19.54 -7.59
C VAL A 239 -23.71 -19.31 -8.17
N PHE A 240 -22.95 -18.41 -7.54
CA PHE A 240 -21.55 -18.20 -7.85
C PHE A 240 -20.74 -19.49 -7.73
N ILE A 241 -19.82 -19.74 -8.67
CA ILE A 241 -18.69 -20.66 -8.51
C ILE A 241 -17.42 -19.96 -8.99
N GLY A 242 -16.33 -20.03 -8.24
CA GLY A 242 -15.04 -19.43 -8.61
C GLY A 242 -13.97 -19.80 -7.59
N ASP A 243 -12.83 -19.11 -7.66
CA ASP A 243 -11.64 -19.39 -6.83
C ASP A 243 -11.18 -20.85 -6.99
N LEU A 244 -11.07 -21.28 -8.25
CA LEU A 244 -10.71 -22.64 -8.64
C LEU A 244 -9.27 -22.97 -8.24
N ASP A 245 -9.12 -23.95 -7.36
CA ASP A 245 -7.83 -24.58 -7.03
C ASP A 245 -7.87 -26.08 -7.38
N LEU A 246 -7.04 -26.50 -8.34
CA LEU A 246 -6.99 -27.89 -8.80
C LEU A 246 -6.04 -28.70 -7.92
N HIS A 247 -6.52 -29.81 -7.37
CA HIS A 247 -5.68 -30.70 -6.59
C HIS A 247 -4.56 -31.33 -7.44
N TYR A 248 -3.41 -31.65 -6.83
CA TYR A 248 -2.22 -32.13 -7.53
C TYR A 248 -2.41 -33.43 -8.33
N ASP A 249 -3.39 -34.27 -7.98
CA ASP A 249 -3.74 -35.46 -8.75
C ASP A 249 -4.74 -35.20 -9.90
N ALA A 250 -5.22 -33.97 -10.05
CA ALA A 250 -6.16 -33.54 -11.07
C ALA A 250 -7.51 -34.28 -11.07
N GLU A 251 -7.86 -34.95 -9.97
CA GLU A 251 -9.12 -35.68 -9.81
C GLU A 251 -10.16 -34.86 -9.05
N LYS A 252 -9.74 -33.77 -8.38
CA LYS A 252 -10.61 -32.89 -7.59
C LYS A 252 -10.22 -31.42 -7.68
N ALA A 253 -11.14 -30.52 -7.38
CA ALA A 253 -10.89 -29.08 -7.31
C ALA A 253 -11.69 -28.41 -6.18
N LEU A 254 -11.15 -27.34 -5.58
CA LEU A 254 -11.88 -26.47 -4.66
C LEU A 254 -12.60 -25.36 -5.43
N LEU A 255 -13.76 -24.96 -4.92
CA LEU A 255 -14.56 -23.84 -5.42
C LEU A 255 -15.19 -23.09 -4.24
N SER A 256 -15.17 -21.76 -4.29
CA SER A 256 -16.05 -20.92 -3.49
C SER A 256 -17.49 -21.02 -4.00
N VAL A 257 -18.43 -21.38 -3.13
CA VAL A 257 -19.85 -21.54 -3.47
C VAL A 257 -20.72 -21.04 -2.31
N PRO A 258 -21.55 -20.00 -2.50
CA PRO A 258 -22.52 -19.58 -1.50
C PRO A 258 -23.70 -20.56 -1.43
N ASP A 259 -24.27 -20.70 -0.24
CA ASP A 259 -25.49 -21.48 -0.05
C ASP A 259 -26.76 -20.67 -0.37
N ALA A 260 -27.91 -21.32 -0.24
CA ALA A 260 -29.22 -20.72 -0.52
C ALA A 260 -29.54 -19.49 0.35
N SER A 261 -28.84 -19.29 1.48
CA SER A 261 -28.98 -18.08 2.31
C SER A 261 -28.04 -16.95 1.88
N GLY A 262 -27.19 -17.18 0.89
CA GLY A 262 -26.13 -16.27 0.46
C GLY A 262 -24.85 -16.40 1.29
N ARG A 263 -24.76 -17.38 2.20
CA ARG A 263 -23.56 -17.57 3.01
C ARG A 263 -22.50 -18.35 2.25
N TRP A 264 -21.40 -17.67 1.95
CA TRP A 264 -20.20 -18.22 1.33
C TRP A 264 -19.61 -19.41 2.09
N GLY A 265 -19.31 -20.47 1.36
CA GLY A 265 -18.50 -21.61 1.82
C GLY A 265 -17.58 -22.10 0.71
N VAL A 266 -16.77 -23.11 1.04
CA VAL A 266 -15.90 -23.81 0.09
C VAL A 266 -16.45 -25.21 -0.14
N CYS A 267 -16.43 -25.66 -1.40
CA CYS A 267 -16.81 -26.99 -1.81
C CYS A 267 -15.66 -27.68 -2.55
N GLU A 268 -15.54 -28.99 -2.37
CA GLU A 268 -14.67 -29.87 -3.15
C GLU A 268 -15.51 -30.54 -4.25
N LEU A 269 -15.13 -30.31 -5.50
CA LEU A 269 -15.70 -30.95 -6.68
C LEU A 269 -14.84 -32.16 -7.07
N ASP A 270 -15.45 -33.33 -7.10
CA ASP A 270 -14.86 -34.52 -7.73
C ASP A 270 -15.02 -34.42 -9.25
N LEU A 271 -13.90 -34.27 -9.96
CA LEU A 271 -13.87 -34.09 -11.42
C LEU A 271 -14.10 -35.40 -12.19
N THR A 272 -14.11 -36.54 -11.51
CA THR A 272 -14.37 -37.86 -12.12
C THR A 272 -15.85 -38.22 -12.10
N THR A 273 -16.58 -37.77 -11.08
CA THR A 273 -18.00 -38.06 -10.89
C THR A 273 -18.91 -36.84 -11.12
N GLY A 274 -18.36 -35.63 -11.05
CA GLY A 274 -19.10 -34.36 -11.07
C GLY A 274 -19.80 -34.04 -9.74
N ALA A 275 -19.52 -34.79 -8.67
CA ALA A 275 -20.13 -34.59 -7.37
C ALA A 275 -19.47 -33.42 -6.62
N LEU A 276 -20.28 -32.50 -6.11
CA LEU A 276 -19.84 -31.37 -5.29
C LEU A 276 -20.15 -31.64 -3.82
N ALA A 277 -19.16 -31.51 -2.93
CA ALA A 277 -19.31 -31.67 -1.50
C ALA A 277 -18.86 -30.41 -0.75
N ARG A 278 -19.69 -29.88 0.15
CA ARG A 278 -19.32 -28.73 0.99
C ARG A 278 -18.35 -29.14 2.09
N LEU A 279 -17.30 -28.37 2.30
CA LEU A 279 -16.31 -28.63 3.34
C LEU A 279 -16.84 -28.24 4.73
N PRO A 280 -16.48 -28.99 5.79
CA PRO A 280 -16.88 -28.70 7.17
C PRO A 280 -16.01 -27.58 7.77
N LEU A 281 -16.18 -26.35 7.29
CA LEU A 281 -15.46 -25.17 7.78
C LEU A 281 -16.16 -24.56 9.01
N ILE A 282 -16.04 -23.24 9.21
CA ILE A 282 -16.71 -22.53 10.31
C ILE A 282 -18.19 -22.35 9.97
N ASP A 283 -19.07 -23.07 10.68
CA ASP A 283 -20.51 -23.09 10.45
C ASP A 283 -21.27 -22.13 11.38
N GLU A 284 -20.92 -20.84 11.32
CA GLU A 284 -21.60 -19.77 12.05
C GLU A 284 -22.44 -18.92 11.06
N PRO A 285 -23.61 -18.39 11.46
CA PRO A 285 -24.53 -17.70 10.55
C PRO A 285 -24.02 -16.32 10.08
N ASP A 286 -23.13 -15.71 10.84
CA ASP A 286 -22.52 -14.40 10.63
C ASP A 286 -21.09 -14.48 10.07
N VAL A 287 -20.65 -15.68 9.70
CA VAL A 287 -19.31 -15.96 9.16
C VAL A 287 -19.39 -16.46 7.72
N HIS A 288 -18.50 -15.95 6.89
CA HIS A 288 -18.30 -16.36 5.51
C HIS A 288 -16.95 -17.07 5.37
N ASN A 289 -16.90 -18.10 4.54
CA ASN A 289 -15.67 -18.83 4.21
C ASN A 289 -15.54 -18.94 2.69
N TYR A 290 -14.37 -18.66 2.13
CA TYR A 290 -14.14 -18.66 0.68
C TYR A 290 -12.64 -18.72 0.36
N ASP A 291 -12.30 -18.78 -0.93
CA ASP A 291 -10.94 -18.67 -1.49
C ASP A 291 -9.92 -19.59 -0.81
N ALA A 292 -9.84 -20.82 -1.30
CA ALA A 292 -9.11 -21.91 -0.66
C ALA A 292 -8.11 -22.59 -1.59
N CYS A 293 -7.03 -23.13 -1.02
CA CYS A 293 -6.04 -23.91 -1.75
C CYS A 293 -5.63 -25.18 -1.00
N TYR A 294 -5.20 -26.19 -1.76
CA TYR A 294 -4.67 -27.44 -1.22
C TYR A 294 -3.20 -27.30 -0.78
N LEU A 295 -2.90 -27.71 0.45
CA LEU A 295 -1.55 -27.85 0.93
C LEU A 295 -0.89 -29.16 0.44
N PRO A 296 0.46 -29.24 0.40
CA PRO A 296 1.16 -30.43 -0.10
C PRO A 296 0.85 -31.74 0.67
N ASP A 297 0.46 -31.64 1.94
CA ASP A 297 0.06 -32.77 2.78
C ASP A 297 -1.43 -33.12 2.69
N GLY A 298 -2.22 -32.32 1.96
CA GLY A 298 -3.66 -32.52 1.77
C GLY A 298 -4.54 -31.78 2.78
N ARG A 299 -3.97 -31.00 3.70
CA ARG A 299 -4.74 -30.00 4.46
C ARG A 299 -5.19 -28.87 3.52
N ILE A 300 -6.12 -28.04 3.98
CA ILE A 300 -6.69 -26.96 3.16
C ILE A 300 -6.55 -25.64 3.91
N VAL A 301 -6.04 -24.62 3.21
CA VAL A 301 -6.09 -23.23 3.71
C VAL A 301 -7.19 -22.48 2.98
N PHE A 302 -7.93 -21.65 3.72
CA PHE A 302 -9.04 -20.87 3.21
C PHE A 302 -9.13 -19.51 3.91
N THR A 303 -9.85 -18.56 3.33
CA THR A 303 -10.14 -17.26 3.96
C THR A 303 -11.47 -17.30 4.72
N SER A 304 -11.56 -16.60 5.86
CA SER A 304 -12.78 -16.51 6.66
C SER A 304 -12.95 -15.17 7.37
N THR A 305 -14.20 -14.70 7.47
CA THR A 305 -14.57 -13.47 8.19
C THR A 305 -14.76 -13.69 9.70
N ALA A 306 -14.36 -14.85 10.22
CA ALA A 306 -14.42 -15.18 11.64
C ALA A 306 -13.60 -14.27 12.59
N PRO A 307 -12.57 -13.47 12.18
CA PRO A 307 -11.99 -12.47 13.07
C PRO A 307 -12.99 -11.40 13.54
N PHE A 308 -14.11 -11.25 12.82
CA PHE A 308 -15.15 -10.27 13.11
C PHE A 308 -14.60 -8.83 13.09
N ILE A 309 -13.82 -8.51 12.07
CA ILE A 309 -13.21 -7.21 11.84
C ILE A 309 -13.91 -6.56 10.64
N GLY A 310 -14.24 -5.27 10.74
CA GLY A 310 -14.83 -4.51 9.63
C GLY A 310 -13.81 -3.59 9.00
N VAL A 311 -13.74 -3.48 7.68
CA VAL A 311 -12.74 -2.61 7.00
C VAL A 311 -12.84 -1.16 7.53
N PRO A 312 -11.76 -0.60 8.11
CA PRO A 312 -11.78 0.71 8.78
C PRO A 312 -12.25 1.87 7.89
N CYS A 313 -11.79 1.96 6.63
CA CYS A 313 -12.15 3.05 5.72
C CYS A 313 -13.58 2.95 5.16
N LEU A 314 -14.27 1.81 5.35
CA LEU A 314 -15.63 1.58 4.85
C LEU A 314 -16.70 1.65 5.94
N GLY A 315 -16.37 2.20 7.11
CA GLY A 315 -17.26 2.20 8.27
C GLY A 315 -17.60 0.78 8.73
N GLY A 316 -16.69 -0.18 8.52
CA GLY A 316 -16.86 -1.58 8.90
C GLY A 316 -17.91 -2.35 8.10
N ARG A 317 -18.32 -1.86 6.92
CA ARG A 317 -19.33 -2.52 6.09
C ARG A 317 -18.82 -3.80 5.42
N SER A 318 -17.62 -3.76 4.85
CA SER A 318 -16.95 -4.95 4.33
C SER A 318 -16.32 -5.73 5.49
N LYS A 319 -16.43 -7.06 5.46
CA LYS A 319 -15.98 -7.95 6.53
C LYS A 319 -14.62 -8.52 6.18
N VAL A 320 -13.64 -8.25 7.03
CA VAL A 320 -12.25 -8.63 6.80
C VAL A 320 -12.09 -10.15 6.89
N ALA A 321 -11.49 -10.74 5.86
CA ALA A 321 -11.12 -12.15 5.85
C ALA A 321 -9.67 -12.37 6.26
N ASN A 322 -9.40 -13.37 7.10
CA ASN A 322 -8.05 -13.85 7.43
C ASN A 322 -7.91 -15.32 7.01
N LEU A 323 -6.68 -15.85 6.96
CA LEU A 323 -6.40 -17.23 6.62
C LEU A 323 -6.65 -18.18 7.78
N TYR A 324 -7.25 -19.33 7.47
CA TYR A 324 -7.54 -20.44 8.37
C TYR A 324 -7.08 -21.76 7.73
N LEU A 325 -6.73 -22.71 8.58
CA LEU A 325 -6.33 -24.07 8.22
C LEU A 325 -7.43 -25.04 8.62
N LEU A 326 -7.92 -25.84 7.67
CA LEU A 326 -8.68 -27.06 7.90
C LEU A 326 -7.70 -28.25 7.95
N ASP A 327 -7.61 -28.87 9.12
CA ASP A 327 -6.76 -30.02 9.37
C ASP A 327 -7.45 -31.35 8.96
N HIS A 328 -6.69 -32.44 8.91
CA HIS A 328 -7.18 -33.75 8.49
C HIS A 328 -8.23 -34.36 9.43
N ASP A 329 -8.22 -33.98 10.70
CA ASP A 329 -9.21 -34.40 11.69
C ASP A 329 -10.48 -33.51 11.68
N GLY A 330 -10.52 -32.50 10.80
CA GLY A 330 -11.60 -31.53 10.69
C GLY A 330 -11.45 -30.33 11.62
N ALA A 331 -10.38 -30.23 12.42
CA ALA A 331 -10.13 -29.06 13.23
C ALA A 331 -9.84 -27.83 12.35
N VAL A 332 -10.37 -26.67 12.77
CA VAL A 332 -10.16 -25.39 12.08
C VAL A 332 -9.40 -24.43 12.99
N ARG A 333 -8.26 -23.92 12.51
CA ARG A 333 -7.40 -22.98 13.25
C ARG A 333 -7.09 -21.74 12.42
N ARG A 334 -7.07 -20.57 13.07
CA ARG A 334 -6.63 -19.30 12.45
C ARG A 334 -5.12 -19.28 12.22
N LEU A 335 -4.70 -18.78 11.06
CA LEU A 335 -3.31 -18.62 10.67
C LEU A 335 -2.83 -17.16 10.75
N THR A 336 -3.58 -16.21 10.19
CA THR A 336 -3.22 -14.78 10.18
C THR A 336 -4.08 -13.97 11.16
N ASN A 337 -3.58 -12.83 11.62
CA ASN A 337 -4.22 -11.99 12.63
C ASN A 337 -4.10 -10.52 12.19
N ASP A 338 -4.65 -10.21 11.03
CA ASP A 338 -4.38 -8.96 10.32
C ASP A 338 -5.54 -7.95 10.41
N GLN A 339 -5.20 -6.66 10.35
CA GLN A 339 -6.12 -5.51 10.37
C GLN A 339 -7.17 -5.61 9.27
N ASP A 340 -6.72 -5.88 8.04
CA ASP A 340 -7.55 -5.96 6.85
C ASP A 340 -7.41 -7.32 6.18
N HIS A 341 -7.94 -7.42 4.98
CA HIS A 341 -8.11 -8.67 4.28
C HIS A 341 -6.79 -9.37 3.94
N ASN A 342 -6.83 -10.70 4.04
CA ASN A 342 -5.94 -11.59 3.30
C ASN A 342 -6.70 -12.23 2.13
N TRP A 343 -6.05 -12.33 0.97
CA TRP A 343 -6.65 -12.90 -0.25
C TRP A 343 -5.71 -13.85 -0.99
N CYS A 344 -6.30 -14.63 -1.90
CA CYS A 344 -5.65 -15.41 -2.93
C CYS A 344 -4.50 -16.29 -2.39
N PRO A 345 -4.75 -17.18 -1.41
CA PRO A 345 -3.72 -18.10 -0.95
C PRO A 345 -3.33 -19.07 -2.09
N ALA A 346 -2.04 -19.25 -2.30
CA ALA A 346 -1.49 -20.19 -3.28
C ALA A 346 -0.21 -20.86 -2.73
N VAL A 347 0.06 -22.10 -3.10
CA VAL A 347 1.25 -22.82 -2.63
C VAL A 347 2.45 -22.55 -3.54
N MET A 348 3.57 -22.14 -2.95
CA MET A 348 4.85 -21.91 -3.63
C MET A 348 5.60 -23.21 -3.91
N ASN A 349 6.61 -23.13 -4.80
CA ASN A 349 7.45 -24.28 -5.18
C ASN A 349 8.18 -24.94 -3.99
N ASP A 350 8.40 -24.22 -2.90
CA ASP A 350 9.06 -24.72 -1.69
C ASP A 350 8.09 -25.25 -0.61
N GLY A 351 6.78 -25.24 -0.89
CA GLY A 351 5.74 -25.72 0.01
C GLY A 351 5.17 -24.69 0.97
N ARG A 352 5.71 -23.45 1.00
CA ARG A 352 5.10 -22.34 1.74
C ARG A 352 3.86 -21.81 1.02
N ILE A 353 3.04 -21.06 1.75
CA ILE A 353 1.89 -20.35 1.21
C ILE A 353 2.33 -18.94 0.82
N LEU A 354 1.93 -18.49 -0.36
CA LEU A 354 1.92 -17.10 -0.83
C LEU A 354 0.49 -16.58 -0.68
N TYR A 355 0.32 -15.35 -0.20
CA TYR A 355 -0.99 -14.72 -0.09
C TYR A 355 -0.85 -13.20 -0.20
N GLN A 356 -1.95 -12.52 -0.47
CA GLN A 356 -2.01 -11.07 -0.41
C GLN A 356 -2.46 -10.63 0.99
N ARG A 357 -1.87 -9.55 1.50
CA ARG A 357 -2.24 -8.91 2.76
C ARG A 357 -2.45 -7.43 2.53
N TRP A 358 -3.62 -6.93 2.89
CA TRP A 358 -3.86 -5.50 3.04
C TRP A 358 -3.53 -5.09 4.47
N GLU A 359 -2.75 -4.02 4.63
CA GLU A 359 -2.50 -3.40 5.93
C GLU A 359 -2.28 -1.90 5.75
N TYR A 360 -2.71 -1.08 6.70
CA TYR A 360 -2.39 0.35 6.68
C TYR A 360 -2.31 0.99 8.06
N ALA A 361 -1.63 0.30 9.00
CA ALA A 361 -1.36 0.86 10.32
C ALA A 361 -0.42 2.09 10.26
N ASP A 362 -1.00 3.28 10.30
CA ASP A 362 -0.33 4.59 10.22
C ASP A 362 0.47 4.80 8.90
N ILE A 363 -0.02 4.22 7.80
CA ILE A 363 0.48 4.40 6.44
C ILE A 363 -0.70 4.61 5.48
N ALA A 364 -0.42 5.12 4.27
CA ALA A 364 -1.44 5.38 3.26
C ALA A 364 -2.27 4.12 2.91
N HIS A 365 -3.60 4.18 3.08
CA HIS A 365 -4.47 3.00 2.95
C HIS A 365 -4.68 2.52 1.51
N ALA A 366 -4.57 3.44 0.56
CA ALA A 366 -4.85 3.15 -0.85
C ALA A 366 -3.81 2.23 -1.49
N PHE A 367 -2.57 2.15 -0.99
CA PHE A 367 -1.44 1.59 -1.76
C PHE A 367 -0.83 0.28 -1.24
N THR A 368 -1.38 -0.32 -0.19
CA THR A 368 -0.65 -1.30 0.65
C THR A 368 -1.24 -2.70 0.62
N ARG A 369 -1.49 -3.26 -0.58
CA ARG A 369 -1.98 -4.64 -0.74
C ARG A 369 -0.85 -5.55 -1.20
N LEU A 370 -0.05 -5.91 -0.22
CA LEU A 370 1.27 -6.51 -0.31
C LEU A 370 1.19 -8.02 -0.56
N LEU A 371 2.25 -8.60 -1.13
CA LEU A 371 2.41 -10.04 -1.13
C LEU A 371 3.16 -10.47 0.13
N PHE A 372 2.68 -11.53 0.77
CA PHE A 372 3.24 -12.15 1.96
C PHE A 372 3.43 -13.65 1.75
N SER A 373 4.30 -14.26 2.55
CA SER A 373 4.47 -15.70 2.59
C SER A 373 4.51 -16.24 4.02
N ALA A 374 4.05 -17.47 4.21
CA ALA A 374 4.04 -18.16 5.50
C ALA A 374 4.27 -19.68 5.31
N ASN A 375 4.70 -20.38 6.36
CA ASN A 375 4.61 -21.84 6.38
C ASN A 375 3.14 -22.29 6.38
N PRO A 376 2.84 -23.55 5.98
CA PRO A 376 1.48 -24.09 5.96
C PRO A 376 0.71 -24.00 7.29
N ASP A 377 1.43 -23.98 8.41
CA ASP A 377 0.87 -23.86 9.76
C ASP A 377 0.71 -22.41 10.25
N GLY A 378 1.01 -21.43 9.40
CA GLY A 378 0.97 -20.00 9.69
C GLY A 378 2.22 -19.44 10.37
N GLY A 379 3.24 -20.24 10.65
CA GLY A 379 4.51 -19.75 11.20
C GLY A 379 5.39 -19.08 10.13
N GLY A 380 6.35 -18.25 10.55
CA GLY A 380 7.31 -17.61 9.65
C GLY A 380 6.67 -16.64 8.65
N GLN A 381 5.63 -15.93 9.06
CA GLN A 381 4.98 -14.91 8.22
C GLN A 381 5.96 -13.77 7.95
N MET A 382 6.19 -13.46 6.67
CA MET A 382 7.07 -12.39 6.24
C MET A 382 6.55 -11.78 4.95
N GLU A 383 6.89 -10.51 4.72
CA GLU A 383 6.60 -9.87 3.46
C GLU A 383 7.34 -10.59 2.31
N TYR A 384 6.65 -10.72 1.19
CA TYR A 384 7.18 -11.29 -0.03
C TYR A 384 7.54 -10.19 -1.04
N TYR A 385 6.65 -9.22 -1.26
CA TYR A 385 6.89 -8.09 -2.16
C TYR A 385 6.01 -6.89 -1.82
N GLY A 386 6.54 -5.68 -1.98
CA GLY A 386 5.78 -4.42 -1.96
C GLY A 386 5.78 -3.66 -0.64
N SER A 387 6.31 -4.23 0.45
CA SER A 387 6.39 -3.52 1.73
C SER A 387 7.16 -2.20 1.58
N ASN A 388 6.69 -1.17 2.29
CA ASN A 388 7.19 0.20 2.21
C ASN A 388 7.24 0.76 0.79
N SER A 389 6.22 0.49 -0.02
CA SER A 389 6.14 0.95 -1.41
C SER A 389 4.76 1.54 -1.69
N PHE A 390 4.68 2.49 -2.61
CA PHE A 390 3.42 2.93 -3.19
C PHE A 390 3.04 2.10 -4.43
N TRP A 391 4.04 1.65 -5.20
CA TRP A 391 3.82 0.74 -6.31
C TRP A 391 4.25 -0.69 -5.95
N PRO A 392 3.45 -1.70 -6.33
CA PRO A 392 2.12 -1.59 -6.90
C PRO A 392 1.06 -1.34 -5.82
N THR A 393 0.03 -0.57 -6.15
CA THR A 393 -1.13 -0.31 -5.28
C THR A 393 -1.83 -1.61 -4.84
N ALA A 394 -1.91 -2.59 -5.76
CA ALA A 394 -2.38 -3.94 -5.46
C ALA A 394 -1.76 -5.01 -6.37
N LEU A 395 -1.56 -6.23 -5.83
CA LEU A 395 -1.11 -7.43 -6.54
C LEU A 395 -2.07 -8.61 -6.33
N PHE A 396 -2.98 -8.84 -7.27
CA PHE A 396 -3.91 -9.97 -7.20
C PHE A 396 -3.43 -11.18 -7.98
N TYR A 397 -3.96 -12.35 -7.61
CA TYR A 397 -3.79 -13.63 -8.31
C TYR A 397 -2.34 -14.04 -8.51
N ALA A 398 -1.48 -13.71 -7.55
CA ALA A 398 -0.07 -14.05 -7.63
C ALA A 398 0.12 -15.58 -7.64
N ARG A 399 0.90 -16.09 -8.60
CA ARG A 399 1.25 -17.51 -8.69
C ARG A 399 2.76 -17.70 -8.86
N PRO A 400 3.35 -18.72 -8.21
CA PRO A 400 4.76 -19.02 -8.40
C PRO A 400 5.04 -19.45 -9.84
N VAL A 401 6.17 -19.01 -10.38
CA VAL A 401 6.71 -19.51 -11.64
C VAL A 401 7.27 -20.92 -11.41
N PRO A 402 6.81 -21.97 -12.12
CA PRO A 402 7.27 -23.33 -11.93
C PRO A 402 8.80 -23.46 -11.99
N GLY A 403 9.38 -24.13 -11.00
CA GLY A 403 10.82 -24.40 -10.95
C GLY A 403 11.72 -23.20 -10.59
N HIS A 404 11.15 -22.00 -10.38
CA HIS A 404 11.91 -20.84 -9.92
C HIS A 404 11.86 -20.70 -8.39
N PRO A 405 12.95 -20.34 -7.69
CA PRO A 405 12.95 -20.23 -6.23
C PRO A 405 12.07 -19.10 -5.68
N THR A 406 11.94 -17.99 -6.41
CA THR A 406 11.34 -16.74 -5.90
C THR A 406 10.41 -16.03 -6.88
N MET A 407 10.33 -16.44 -8.14
CA MET A 407 9.65 -15.61 -9.15
C MET A 407 8.15 -15.89 -9.13
N VAL A 408 7.35 -14.85 -9.28
CA VAL A 408 5.88 -14.92 -9.31
C VAL A 408 5.34 -14.09 -10.46
N ALA A 409 4.23 -14.53 -11.06
CA ALA A 409 3.42 -13.69 -11.93
C ALA A 409 2.20 -13.19 -11.15
N ALA A 410 1.82 -11.93 -11.35
CA ALA A 410 0.70 -11.31 -10.64
C ALA A 410 0.01 -10.25 -11.52
N VAL A 411 -1.17 -9.80 -11.08
CA VAL A 411 -1.93 -8.72 -11.72
C VAL A 411 -1.81 -7.45 -10.87
N ALA A 412 -1.13 -6.44 -11.40
CA ALA A 412 -0.98 -5.14 -10.77
C ALA A 412 -2.15 -4.20 -11.14
N GLY A 413 -2.89 -3.72 -10.15
CA GLY A 413 -4.04 -2.80 -10.33
C GLY A 413 -3.99 -1.62 -9.35
N GLY A 414 -4.87 -0.63 -9.54
CA GLY A 414 -5.07 0.52 -8.64
C GLY A 414 -6.15 0.31 -7.57
N HIS A 415 -6.45 1.34 -6.77
CA HIS A 415 -7.35 1.29 -5.62
C HIS A 415 -8.82 1.60 -5.96
N HIS A 416 -9.12 2.63 -6.76
CA HIS A 416 -10.46 2.84 -7.34
C HIS A 416 -10.59 2.38 -8.80
N ASP A 417 -9.76 1.39 -9.18
CA ASP A 417 -9.78 0.80 -10.51
C ASP A 417 -10.85 -0.29 -10.71
N ALA A 418 -10.93 -0.78 -11.95
CA ALA A 418 -11.76 -1.92 -12.28
C ALA A 418 -11.48 -3.13 -11.35
N PRO A 419 -12.51 -3.81 -10.83
CA PRO A 419 -12.37 -4.82 -9.78
C PRO A 419 -11.33 -5.90 -10.10
N ARG A 420 -10.21 -5.91 -9.35
CA ARG A 420 -9.07 -6.85 -9.41
C ARG A 420 -8.45 -7.08 -10.81
N GLN A 421 -8.77 -6.23 -11.77
CA GLN A 421 -8.20 -6.23 -13.12
C GLN A 421 -6.93 -5.41 -13.14
N GLY A 422 -5.98 -5.75 -14.02
CA GLY A 422 -4.75 -4.98 -14.07
C GLY A 422 -3.75 -5.37 -15.15
N GLU A 423 -2.52 -4.88 -14.98
CA GLU A 423 -1.37 -5.20 -15.82
C GLU A 423 -0.74 -6.52 -15.37
N LEU A 424 -0.33 -7.38 -16.32
CA LEU A 424 0.41 -8.59 -15.99
C LEU A 424 1.88 -8.23 -15.69
N VAL A 425 2.34 -8.59 -14.49
CA VAL A 425 3.71 -8.35 -14.05
C VAL A 425 4.40 -9.64 -13.64
N LEU A 426 5.67 -9.76 -14.01
CA LEU A 426 6.59 -10.80 -13.56
C LEU A 426 7.54 -10.20 -12.54
N LEU A 427 7.56 -10.74 -11.33
CA LEU A 427 8.31 -10.23 -10.18
C LEU A 427 9.30 -11.27 -9.68
N ASP A 428 10.53 -10.84 -9.37
CA ASP A 428 11.52 -11.64 -8.64
C ASP A 428 12.02 -10.88 -7.39
N PRO A 429 11.52 -11.24 -6.19
CA PRO A 429 11.99 -10.74 -4.90
C PRO A 429 13.49 -10.92 -4.63
N ALA A 430 14.20 -11.78 -5.38
CA ALA A 430 15.64 -11.89 -5.29
C ALA A 430 16.37 -10.67 -5.90
N LEU A 431 15.75 -10.00 -6.88
CA LEU A 431 16.27 -8.77 -7.49
C LEU A 431 15.98 -7.53 -6.63
N GLY A 432 14.77 -7.46 -6.07
CA GLY A 432 14.31 -6.36 -5.24
C GLY A 432 12.89 -6.58 -4.74
N ARG A 433 12.48 -5.86 -3.69
CA ARG A 433 11.14 -6.02 -3.06
C ARG A 433 10.39 -4.71 -2.87
N HIS A 434 11.06 -3.60 -3.20
CA HIS A 434 10.59 -2.25 -2.98
C HIS A 434 10.25 -1.62 -4.33
N GLU A 435 9.08 -1.02 -4.46
CA GLU A 435 8.62 -0.38 -5.69
C GLU A 435 8.76 -1.32 -6.90
N THR A 436 9.31 -0.84 -8.01
CA THR A 436 9.55 -1.63 -9.22
C THR A 436 10.89 -2.39 -9.21
N SER A 437 11.65 -2.39 -8.10
CA SER A 437 13.04 -2.91 -8.09
C SER A 437 13.17 -4.41 -8.34
N GLY A 438 12.12 -5.21 -8.09
CA GLY A 438 12.10 -6.63 -8.45
C GLY A 438 11.24 -6.96 -9.66
N VAL A 439 10.78 -5.96 -10.41
CA VAL A 439 10.03 -6.20 -11.65
C VAL A 439 10.99 -6.72 -12.71
N VAL A 440 10.75 -7.95 -13.15
CA VAL A 440 11.46 -8.54 -14.29
C VAL A 440 10.91 -7.95 -15.58
N GLN A 441 9.58 -7.94 -15.71
CA GLN A 441 8.90 -7.40 -16.89
C GLN A 441 7.42 -7.13 -16.59
N ARG A 442 6.86 -6.08 -17.21
CA ARG A 442 5.41 -5.96 -17.45
C ARG A 442 5.09 -6.49 -18.84
N ILE A 443 4.07 -7.34 -18.96
CA ILE A 443 3.70 -8.00 -20.21
C ILE A 443 2.35 -7.40 -20.70
N PRO A 444 2.27 -6.82 -21.91
CA PRO A 444 3.37 -6.59 -22.85
C PRO A 444 4.26 -5.40 -22.41
N GLY A 445 5.48 -5.35 -22.93
CA GLY A 445 6.44 -4.29 -22.62
C GLY A 445 7.89 -4.77 -22.59
N ARG A 446 8.28 -5.68 -23.48
CA ARG A 446 9.62 -6.26 -23.46
C ARG A 446 10.70 -5.18 -23.59
N GLY A 447 11.61 -5.17 -22.62
CA GLY A 447 12.71 -4.21 -22.57
C GLY A 447 12.29 -2.80 -22.13
N GLU A 448 11.01 -2.56 -21.85
CA GLU A 448 10.57 -1.33 -21.20
C GLU A 448 10.88 -1.38 -19.70
N ARG A 449 11.38 -0.27 -19.16
CA ARG A 449 11.46 -0.08 -17.72
C ARG A 449 10.06 0.20 -17.16
N VAL A 450 9.71 -0.45 -16.05
CA VAL A 450 8.50 -0.14 -15.30
C VAL A 450 8.83 0.93 -14.27
N GLU A 451 8.17 2.08 -14.39
CA GLU A 451 8.31 3.20 -13.45
C GLU A 451 7.32 3.04 -12.28
N PRO A 452 7.73 3.37 -11.05
CA PRO A 452 6.88 3.27 -9.85
C PRO A 452 5.89 4.44 -9.80
N VAL A 453 4.84 4.35 -10.62
CA VAL A 453 3.83 5.40 -10.73
C VAL A 453 2.87 5.29 -9.55
N ILE A 454 2.79 6.36 -8.75
CA ILE A 454 1.86 6.48 -7.62
C ILE A 454 0.55 7.07 -8.14
N LEU A 455 -0.45 6.22 -8.33
CA LEU A 455 -1.78 6.61 -8.82
C LEU A 455 -2.85 5.72 -8.20
N ASP A 456 -3.96 6.35 -7.80
CA ASP A 456 -5.16 5.65 -7.35
C ASP A 456 -5.73 4.78 -8.49
N GLY A 457 -6.03 5.37 -9.65
CA GLY A 457 -6.50 4.67 -10.85
C GLY A 457 -5.37 4.21 -11.79
N LEU A 458 -4.43 3.38 -11.30
CA LEU A 458 -3.24 2.93 -12.04
C LEU A 458 -3.55 2.39 -13.46
N VAL A 459 -4.61 1.60 -13.61
CA VAL A 459 -4.97 0.90 -14.85
C VAL A 459 -6.23 1.43 -15.52
N SER A 460 -6.79 2.53 -15.02
CA SER A 460 -8.03 3.13 -15.49
C SER A 460 -8.00 3.34 -17.01
N ALA A 461 -6.90 3.87 -17.55
CA ALA A 461 -6.74 4.20 -18.97
C ALA A 461 -5.89 3.21 -19.78
N THR A 462 -5.47 2.09 -19.20
CA THR A 462 -4.51 1.17 -19.83
C THR A 462 -5.14 -0.15 -20.24
N TRP A 463 -4.65 -0.67 -21.36
CA TRP A 463 -5.04 -1.96 -21.94
C TRP A 463 -3.80 -2.63 -22.53
N PRO A 464 -3.71 -3.98 -22.56
CA PRO A 464 -4.73 -4.97 -22.16
C PRO A 464 -4.98 -5.03 -20.64
N ARG A 465 -6.12 -5.62 -20.24
CA ARG A 465 -6.41 -5.95 -18.84
C ARG A 465 -6.37 -7.45 -18.63
N PHE A 466 -5.72 -7.88 -17.57
CA PHE A 466 -5.49 -9.28 -17.24
C PHE A 466 -6.16 -9.69 -15.94
N LEU A 467 -6.44 -10.99 -15.85
CA LEU A 467 -6.91 -11.72 -14.69
C LEU A 467 -6.29 -13.13 -14.70
N HIS A 468 -6.16 -13.73 -13.51
CA HIS A 468 -5.85 -15.14 -13.30
C HIS A 468 -4.65 -15.69 -14.11
N PRO A 469 -3.44 -15.14 -13.94
CA PRO A 469 -2.26 -15.69 -14.61
C PRO A 469 -1.96 -17.10 -14.11
N TYR A 470 -1.71 -18.02 -15.05
CA TYR A 470 -1.18 -19.35 -14.81
C TYR A 470 0.19 -19.49 -15.51
N PRO A 471 1.30 -19.36 -14.78
CA PRO A 471 2.63 -19.52 -15.36
C PRO A 471 2.89 -20.96 -15.80
N LEU A 472 3.33 -21.16 -17.05
CA LEU A 472 3.85 -22.44 -17.55
C LEU A 472 5.38 -22.52 -17.39
N SER A 473 6.04 -21.35 -17.38
CA SER A 473 7.47 -21.13 -17.14
C SER A 473 7.68 -19.66 -16.76
N ASP A 474 8.93 -19.22 -16.67
CA ASP A 474 9.32 -17.81 -16.54
C ASP A 474 9.04 -16.97 -17.81
N LYS A 475 8.63 -17.61 -18.90
CA LYS A 475 8.45 -16.96 -20.21
C LYS A 475 7.05 -17.04 -20.79
N TYR A 476 6.28 -18.07 -20.45
CA TYR A 476 4.98 -18.37 -21.07
C TYR A 476 3.88 -18.52 -20.02
N PHE A 477 2.72 -17.90 -20.25
CA PHE A 477 1.63 -17.79 -19.29
C PHE A 477 0.27 -17.99 -19.97
N LEU A 478 -0.64 -18.71 -19.31
CA LEU A 478 -2.06 -18.66 -19.66
C LEU A 478 -2.72 -17.55 -18.84
N VAL A 479 -3.58 -16.76 -19.46
CA VAL A 479 -4.24 -15.63 -18.80
C VAL A 479 -5.67 -15.49 -19.26
N SER A 480 -6.54 -15.01 -18.39
CA SER A 480 -7.77 -14.35 -18.82
C SER A 480 -7.43 -12.92 -19.19
N CYS A 481 -7.74 -12.52 -20.42
CA CYS A 481 -7.36 -11.21 -20.93
C CYS A 481 -8.52 -10.58 -21.69
N LYS A 482 -8.69 -9.28 -21.46
CA LYS A 482 -9.48 -8.39 -22.30
C LYS A 482 -8.50 -7.44 -23.00
N PRO A 483 -8.23 -7.63 -24.30
CA PRO A 483 -7.11 -6.96 -24.98
C PRO A 483 -7.34 -5.46 -25.21
N GLU A 484 -8.60 -5.04 -25.30
CA GLU A 484 -9.03 -3.65 -25.50
C GLU A 484 -10.37 -3.38 -24.80
N ASN A 485 -10.75 -2.11 -24.66
CA ASN A 485 -11.94 -1.71 -23.91
C ASN A 485 -13.26 -2.34 -24.40
N THR A 486 -13.38 -2.59 -25.71
CA THR A 486 -14.52 -3.23 -26.36
C THR A 486 -14.31 -4.71 -26.69
N GLY A 487 -13.13 -5.26 -26.37
CA GLY A 487 -12.79 -6.65 -26.64
C GLY A 487 -13.57 -7.63 -25.74
N LEU A 488 -13.56 -8.90 -26.13
CA LEU A 488 -14.12 -9.98 -25.30
C LEU A 488 -13.13 -10.39 -24.20
N TRP A 489 -13.66 -10.97 -23.13
CA TRP A 489 -12.85 -11.66 -22.12
C TRP A 489 -12.58 -13.08 -22.60
N GLY A 490 -11.36 -13.29 -23.10
CA GLY A 490 -10.90 -14.59 -23.58
C GLY A 490 -9.77 -15.17 -22.74
N VAL A 491 -9.42 -16.42 -23.00
CA VAL A 491 -8.19 -17.03 -22.50
C VAL A 491 -7.13 -17.01 -23.59
N TYR A 492 -5.93 -16.55 -23.23
CA TYR A 492 -4.81 -16.35 -24.13
C TYR A 492 -3.56 -17.06 -23.59
N LEU A 493 -2.73 -17.55 -24.50
CA LEU A 493 -1.31 -17.81 -24.23
C LEU A 493 -0.55 -16.50 -24.53
N VAL A 494 0.16 -15.99 -23.53
CA VAL A 494 1.01 -14.80 -23.64
C VAL A 494 2.43 -15.12 -23.22
N ASP A 495 3.39 -14.31 -23.67
CA ASP A 495 4.80 -14.50 -23.33
C ASP A 495 5.57 -13.20 -23.09
N VAL A 496 6.79 -13.34 -22.56
CA VAL A 496 7.73 -12.23 -22.36
C VAL A 496 8.22 -11.59 -23.66
N PHE A 497 7.92 -12.18 -24.82
CA PHE A 497 8.25 -11.67 -26.15
C PHE A 497 7.10 -10.84 -26.75
N ASP A 498 6.08 -10.55 -25.94
CA ASP A 498 4.88 -9.79 -26.28
C ASP A 498 3.97 -10.48 -27.30
N ASN A 499 4.06 -11.81 -27.46
CA ASN A 499 3.08 -12.55 -28.26
C ASN A 499 1.77 -12.76 -27.50
N PHE A 500 0.67 -12.78 -28.25
CA PHE A 500 -0.68 -13.09 -27.75
C PHE A 500 -1.34 -14.09 -28.70
N VAL A 501 -1.68 -15.27 -28.19
CA VAL A 501 -2.41 -16.29 -28.94
C VAL A 501 -3.71 -16.59 -28.21
N LEU A 502 -4.82 -16.16 -28.81
CA LEU A 502 -6.16 -16.46 -28.32
C LEU A 502 -6.38 -17.98 -28.33
N LEU A 503 -6.72 -18.58 -27.20
CA LEU A 503 -7.12 -19.98 -27.11
C LEU A 503 -8.62 -20.11 -27.33
N HIS A 504 -9.41 -19.32 -26.58
CA HIS A 504 -10.86 -19.34 -26.66
C HIS A 504 -11.49 -18.05 -26.12
N GLU A 505 -12.54 -17.55 -26.78
CA GLU A 505 -13.42 -16.47 -26.32
C GLU A 505 -14.82 -16.69 -26.90
N GLU A 506 -15.84 -16.13 -26.26
CA GLU A 506 -17.22 -16.27 -26.71
C GLU A 506 -17.99 -14.95 -26.46
N PRO A 507 -18.72 -14.41 -27.46
CA PRO A 507 -19.52 -13.20 -27.28
C PRO A 507 -20.53 -13.32 -26.14
N GLY A 508 -20.55 -12.31 -25.26
CA GLY A 508 -21.43 -12.29 -24.08
C GLY A 508 -20.89 -13.06 -22.86
N TRP A 509 -19.77 -13.76 -23.00
CA TRP A 509 -19.17 -14.57 -21.95
C TRP A 509 -17.73 -14.15 -21.68
N ALA A 510 -17.32 -14.29 -20.42
CA ALA A 510 -15.96 -14.16 -19.94
C ALA A 510 -15.41 -15.55 -19.62
N MET A 511 -14.22 -15.84 -20.15
CA MET A 511 -13.47 -17.07 -19.86
C MET A 511 -12.42 -16.77 -18.79
N MET A 512 -12.64 -17.31 -17.59
CA MET A 512 -11.94 -16.97 -16.35
C MET A 512 -11.15 -18.18 -15.80
N GLU A 513 -10.14 -17.91 -14.98
CA GLU A 513 -9.40 -18.92 -14.19
C GLU A 513 -8.81 -20.10 -14.99
N PRO A 514 -8.06 -19.85 -16.09
CA PRO A 514 -7.51 -20.90 -16.93
C PRO A 514 -6.56 -21.81 -16.14
N THR A 515 -6.90 -23.09 -16.08
CA THR A 515 -6.17 -24.08 -15.26
C THR A 515 -5.93 -25.36 -16.07
N PRO A 516 -4.67 -25.68 -16.43
CA PRO A 516 -4.32 -26.94 -17.10
C PRO A 516 -4.83 -28.16 -16.32
N TRP A 517 -5.65 -29.00 -16.96
CA TRP A 517 -6.21 -30.18 -16.33
C TRP A 517 -5.27 -31.38 -16.45
N ARG A 518 -4.20 -31.35 -15.64
CA ARG A 518 -3.16 -32.38 -15.60
C ARG A 518 -2.66 -32.58 -14.17
N LYS A 519 -2.09 -33.76 -13.91
CA LYS A 519 -1.37 -34.01 -12.65
C LYS A 519 -0.17 -33.07 -12.54
N THR A 520 0.05 -32.51 -11.36
CA THR A 520 1.21 -31.65 -11.08
C THR A 520 2.07 -32.26 -9.97
N PRO A 521 3.39 -31.99 -9.97
CA PRO A 521 4.25 -32.38 -8.86
C PRO A 521 3.77 -31.71 -7.57
N ARG A 522 3.68 -32.49 -6.49
CA ARG A 522 3.43 -31.93 -5.15
C ARG A 522 4.68 -31.19 -4.67
N PRO A 523 4.56 -29.95 -4.18
CA PRO A 523 5.66 -29.27 -3.48
C PRO A 523 6.11 -30.04 -2.24
N PRO A 524 7.29 -29.71 -1.67
CA PRO A 524 7.73 -30.30 -0.40
C PRO A 524 6.73 -30.03 0.73
N VAL A 525 6.53 -31.03 1.60
CA VAL A 525 5.77 -30.84 2.85
C VAL A 525 6.68 -30.17 3.88
N ILE A 526 6.24 -29.04 4.43
CA ILE A 526 6.93 -28.33 5.51
C ILE A 526 6.35 -28.79 6.85
N PRO A 527 7.18 -29.29 7.79
CA PRO A 527 6.70 -29.65 9.13
C PRO A 527 6.22 -28.43 9.91
N ASP A 528 5.14 -28.61 10.67
CA ASP A 528 4.60 -27.58 11.54
C ASP A 528 5.63 -27.17 12.61
N ARG A 529 5.71 -25.85 12.83
CA ARG A 529 6.44 -25.19 13.91
C ARG A 529 5.52 -24.82 15.08
N ALA A 530 4.22 -24.65 14.81
CA ALA A 530 3.22 -24.36 15.80
C ALA A 530 3.14 -25.49 16.83
N ILE A 531 3.11 -25.12 18.11
CA ILE A 531 2.95 -26.02 19.25
C ILE A 531 1.62 -25.66 19.92
N PRO A 532 0.51 -26.34 19.55
CA PRO A 532 -0.81 -26.06 20.10
C PRO A 532 -0.82 -26.07 21.64
N GLY A 533 -1.57 -25.13 22.24
CA GLY A 533 -1.70 -24.97 23.68
C GLY A 533 -0.63 -24.12 24.36
N ARG A 534 0.40 -23.65 23.63
CA ARG A 534 1.29 -22.59 24.12
C ARG A 534 0.63 -21.22 23.96
N ALA A 535 0.87 -20.32 24.91
CA ALA A 535 0.34 -18.94 24.87
C ALA A 535 1.35 -17.92 24.32
N GLU A 536 2.62 -18.30 24.22
CA GLU A 536 3.72 -17.39 23.89
C GLU A 536 4.58 -17.95 22.75
N ALA A 537 5.27 -17.04 22.07
CA ALA A 537 6.37 -17.27 21.17
C ALA A 537 7.61 -16.50 21.65
N SER A 538 8.75 -16.71 21.00
CA SER A 538 10.00 -15.98 21.30
C SER A 538 10.51 -15.25 20.07
N VAL A 539 11.18 -14.13 20.30
CA VAL A 539 11.79 -13.29 19.25
C VAL A 539 13.29 -13.19 19.52
N MET A 540 14.08 -13.45 18.49
CA MET A 540 15.53 -13.31 18.46
C MET A 540 15.90 -12.21 17.47
N LEU A 541 16.30 -11.05 17.99
CA LEU A 541 16.82 -9.95 17.20
C LEU A 541 18.34 -9.93 17.33
N THR A 542 19.03 -9.96 16.21
CA THR A 542 20.48 -10.11 16.29
C THR A 542 21.24 -8.81 16.55
N ASP A 543 21.04 -7.78 15.74
CA ASP A 543 21.59 -6.45 15.99
C ASP A 543 20.61 -5.41 15.46
N ILE A 544 19.96 -4.69 16.38
CA ILE A 544 18.97 -3.66 16.05
C ILE A 544 19.53 -2.57 15.11
N TYR A 545 20.86 -2.37 15.08
CA TYR A 545 21.53 -1.37 14.24
C TYR A 545 21.81 -1.83 12.81
N HIS A 546 21.51 -3.08 12.48
CA HIS A 546 21.67 -3.59 11.14
C HIS A 546 20.44 -3.30 10.29
N GLY A 547 20.62 -2.79 9.07
CA GLY A 547 19.52 -2.42 8.18
C GLY A 547 19.21 -0.92 8.15
N PRO A 548 18.33 -0.49 7.22
CA PRO A 548 18.05 0.92 6.97
C PRO A 548 17.22 1.60 8.07
N GLY A 549 16.45 0.84 8.87
CA GLY A 549 15.49 1.42 9.83
C GLY A 549 16.12 2.24 10.95
N LEU A 550 17.38 1.98 11.30
CA LEU A 550 18.17 2.78 12.25
C LEU A 550 19.47 3.34 11.64
N ALA A 551 19.51 3.50 10.32
CA ALA A 551 20.67 4.06 9.64
C ALA A 551 21.04 5.44 10.24
N GLY A 552 22.32 5.62 10.56
CA GLY A 552 22.83 6.86 11.16
C GLY A 552 22.63 7.00 12.68
N VAL A 553 21.88 6.10 13.33
CA VAL A 553 21.72 6.12 14.80
C VAL A 553 22.98 5.56 15.45
N PRO A 554 23.62 6.27 16.40
CA PRO A 554 24.80 5.77 17.09
C PRO A 554 24.52 4.47 17.85
N ARG A 555 25.48 3.53 17.80
CA ARG A 555 25.39 2.28 18.54
C ARG A 555 25.36 2.52 20.05
N GLY A 556 24.51 1.79 20.75
CA GLY A 556 24.26 1.97 22.18
C GLY A 556 23.24 3.07 22.51
N SER A 557 22.72 3.82 21.52
CA SER A 557 21.56 4.72 21.72
C SER A 557 20.30 3.97 22.17
N VAL A 558 20.03 2.78 21.63
CA VAL A 558 18.87 1.94 21.95
C VAL A 558 19.13 1.25 23.29
N LYS A 559 18.21 1.41 24.24
CA LYS A 559 18.29 0.83 25.60
C LYS A 559 17.30 -0.30 25.83
N SER A 560 16.14 -0.19 25.21
CA SER A 560 15.06 -1.17 25.30
C SER A 560 14.21 -1.10 24.04
N LEU A 561 13.30 -2.06 23.90
CA LEU A 561 12.26 -2.04 22.88
C LEU A 561 10.90 -1.89 23.58
N ARG A 562 10.05 -0.98 23.11
CA ARG A 562 8.62 -0.98 23.44
C ARG A 562 7.89 -1.93 22.50
N LEU A 563 7.05 -2.78 23.07
CA LEU A 563 6.17 -3.66 22.34
C LEU A 563 4.75 -3.09 22.40
N THR A 564 4.14 -2.90 21.24
CA THR A 564 2.78 -2.37 21.10
C THR A 564 1.94 -3.33 20.27
N GLY A 565 0.63 -3.34 20.51
CA GLY A 565 -0.34 -4.09 19.70
C GLY A 565 -1.48 -3.20 19.24
N TYR A 566 -2.49 -3.83 18.67
CA TYR A 566 -3.65 -3.15 18.06
C TYR A 566 -4.95 -3.83 18.48
N ASP A 567 -6.00 -3.05 18.65
CA ASP A 567 -7.37 -3.55 18.60
C ASP A 567 -8.06 -2.99 17.36
N PHE A 568 -8.44 -3.90 16.45
CA PHE A 568 -9.08 -3.55 15.19
C PHE A 568 -10.59 -3.32 15.35
N THR A 569 -11.16 -2.58 14.41
CA THR A 569 -12.59 -2.29 14.22
C THR A 569 -13.49 -3.53 14.19
N PHE A 570 -14.81 -3.38 14.33
CA PHE A 570 -15.79 -4.47 14.25
C PHE A 570 -16.73 -4.31 13.05
N HIS A 571 -17.50 -5.35 12.71
CA HIS A 571 -18.55 -5.22 11.69
C HIS A 571 -19.53 -4.07 12.04
N GLY A 572 -19.81 -3.21 11.06
CA GLY A 572 -20.73 -2.08 11.17
C GLY A 572 -20.14 -0.80 11.76
N MET A 573 -18.83 -0.74 12.04
CA MET A 573 -18.14 0.48 12.43
C MET A 573 -16.68 0.49 11.96
N GLY A 574 -16.11 1.68 11.70
CA GLY A 574 -14.76 1.80 11.17
C GLY A 574 -14.14 3.15 11.46
N CYS A 575 -12.81 3.22 11.42
CA CYS A 575 -12.07 4.46 11.66
C CYS A 575 -12.55 5.64 10.78
N GLU A 576 -13.11 5.33 9.62
CA GLU A 576 -13.85 6.28 8.82
C GLU A 576 -15.37 6.03 8.96
N PRO A 577 -16.13 6.92 9.62
CA PRO A 577 -15.72 8.24 10.11
C PRO A 577 -15.27 8.29 11.59
N ASP A 578 -15.22 7.16 12.31
CA ASP A 578 -15.06 7.11 13.78
C ASP A 578 -13.59 7.18 14.25
N ARG A 579 -13.10 8.35 14.69
CA ARG A 579 -11.65 8.57 14.90
C ARG A 579 -11.14 8.17 16.29
N VAL A 580 -10.02 7.45 16.35
CA VAL A 580 -9.29 7.12 17.60
C VAL A 580 -8.57 8.33 18.20
N GLY A 581 -8.01 9.20 17.34
CA GLY A 581 -7.37 10.47 17.67
C GLY A 581 -7.48 11.45 16.50
N LEU A 582 -7.00 12.69 16.65
CA LEU A 582 -7.27 13.79 15.71
C LEU A 582 -6.77 13.50 14.28
N ASP A 583 -5.47 13.20 14.11
CA ASP A 583 -4.87 12.90 12.81
C ASP A 583 -4.46 11.42 12.67
N GLY A 584 -4.96 10.56 13.55
CA GLY A 584 -4.54 9.17 13.72
C GLY A 584 -4.49 8.79 15.20
N PRO A 585 -4.19 7.52 15.52
CA PRO A 585 -3.94 6.39 14.61
C PRO A 585 -5.21 5.85 13.92
N TRP A 586 -5.04 4.93 12.96
CA TRP A 586 -6.14 4.18 12.32
C TRP A 586 -6.87 3.24 13.29
N ASP A 587 -6.15 2.65 14.23
CA ASP A 587 -6.67 1.67 15.18
C ASP A 587 -6.27 2.01 16.61
N VAL A 588 -7.02 1.46 17.55
CA VAL A 588 -6.69 1.55 18.98
C VAL A 588 -5.32 0.92 19.23
N LYS A 589 -4.38 1.73 19.74
CA LYS A 589 -3.03 1.29 20.09
C LYS A 589 -3.01 0.70 21.49
N ARG A 590 -2.51 -0.53 21.62
CA ARG A 590 -2.29 -1.22 22.89
C ARG A 590 -0.83 -1.15 23.29
N ILE A 591 -0.54 -0.86 24.55
CA ILE A 591 0.82 -1.07 25.09
C ILE A 591 0.89 -2.46 25.69
N ILE A 592 1.87 -3.24 25.25
CA ILE A 592 2.16 -4.57 25.81
C ILE A 592 3.20 -4.43 26.92
N GLY A 593 4.27 -3.69 26.67
CA GLY A 593 5.32 -3.44 27.66
C GLY A 593 6.67 -3.17 27.02
N THR A 594 7.75 -3.46 27.75
CA THR A 594 9.13 -3.26 27.28
C THR A 594 10.00 -4.50 27.49
N VAL A 595 11.02 -4.64 26.65
CA VAL A 595 12.03 -5.71 26.71
C VAL A 595 13.44 -5.13 26.56
N PRO A 596 14.46 -5.74 27.18
CA PRO A 596 15.81 -5.18 27.18
C PRO A 596 16.55 -5.43 25.86
N VAL A 597 17.44 -4.50 25.50
CA VAL A 597 18.44 -4.65 24.43
C VAL A 597 19.83 -4.70 25.07
N GLU A 598 20.64 -5.66 24.63
CA GLU A 598 22.01 -5.83 25.11
C GLU A 598 22.94 -4.74 24.54
N ALA A 599 24.11 -4.58 25.16
CA ALA A 599 25.11 -3.60 24.70
C ALA A 599 25.61 -3.87 23.28
N ASP A 600 25.48 -5.10 22.80
CA ASP A 600 25.78 -5.48 21.43
C ASP A 600 24.59 -5.33 20.46
N GLY A 601 23.52 -4.62 20.85
CA GLY A 601 22.35 -4.39 20.00
C GLY A 601 21.42 -5.60 19.85
N SER A 602 21.76 -6.75 20.44
CA SER A 602 20.95 -7.96 20.38
C SER A 602 19.81 -7.96 21.39
N ALA A 603 18.70 -8.63 21.07
CA ALA A 603 17.58 -8.84 21.98
C ALA A 603 17.00 -10.25 21.84
N HIS A 604 16.53 -10.80 22.96
CA HIS A 604 15.89 -12.12 23.02
C HIS A 604 14.79 -12.08 24.08
N PHE A 605 13.53 -12.22 23.66
CA PHE A 605 12.37 -11.99 24.51
C PHE A 605 11.14 -12.81 24.10
N THR A 606 10.16 -12.96 24.98
CA THR A 606 8.87 -13.59 24.68
C THR A 606 7.83 -12.57 24.22
N ILE A 607 6.88 -13.02 23.40
CA ILE A 607 5.69 -12.26 22.99
C ILE A 607 4.44 -13.15 23.09
N PRO A 608 3.24 -12.57 23.25
CA PRO A 608 1.99 -13.30 23.10
C PRO A 608 1.89 -13.92 21.69
N ALA A 609 1.49 -15.18 21.60
CA ALA A 609 1.26 -15.83 20.32
C ALA A 609 -0.05 -15.35 19.68
N LEU A 610 -0.12 -15.34 18.34
CA LEU A 610 -1.30 -14.93 17.57
C LEU A 610 -1.76 -13.49 17.84
N THR A 611 -0.84 -12.64 18.31
CA THR A 611 -1.08 -11.22 18.58
C THR A 611 -0.21 -10.38 17.64
N PRO A 612 -0.80 -9.37 16.95
CA PRO A 612 -0.04 -8.33 16.26
C PRO A 612 0.87 -7.57 17.22
N VAL A 613 2.18 -7.62 16.98
CA VAL A 613 3.19 -6.88 17.76
C VAL A 613 4.00 -5.97 16.84
N SER A 614 4.00 -4.67 17.14
CA SER A 614 4.96 -3.69 16.60
C SER A 614 6.05 -3.40 17.62
N ILE A 615 7.22 -3.02 17.12
CA ILE A 615 8.42 -2.72 17.93
C ILE A 615 8.80 -1.25 17.76
N GLN A 616 9.11 -0.57 18.87
CA GLN A 616 9.75 0.75 18.88
C GLN A 616 11.09 0.68 19.63
N PRO A 617 12.24 0.91 18.96
CA PRO A 617 13.53 1.03 19.64
C PRO A 617 13.56 2.30 20.47
N LEU A 618 13.80 2.18 21.77
CA LEU A 618 13.77 3.30 22.71
C LEU A 618 15.17 3.79 23.08
N ASP A 619 15.34 5.10 23.18
CA ASP A 619 16.56 5.71 23.71
C ASP A 619 16.64 5.65 25.25
N ALA A 620 17.61 6.36 25.84
CA ALA A 620 17.81 6.38 27.30
C ALA A 620 16.70 7.11 28.08
N GLU A 621 15.88 7.90 27.40
CA GLU A 621 14.77 8.66 27.97
C GLU A 621 13.42 8.00 27.67
N GLY A 622 13.42 6.84 26.99
CA GLY A 622 12.20 6.10 26.64
C GLY A 622 11.51 6.60 25.37
N LYS A 623 12.19 7.41 24.55
CA LYS A 623 11.63 7.98 23.30
C LYS A 623 11.89 7.04 22.13
N ALA A 624 10.88 6.86 21.27
CA ALA A 624 11.03 6.04 20.09
C ALA A 624 11.99 6.66 19.07
N LEU A 625 13.02 5.90 18.70
CA LEU A 625 13.98 6.24 17.64
C LEU A 625 13.45 5.90 16.25
N ALA A 626 12.53 4.94 16.17
CA ALA A 626 11.83 4.55 14.94
C ALA A 626 10.48 3.95 15.29
N LEU A 627 9.54 4.00 14.35
CA LEU A 627 8.20 3.45 14.48
C LEU A 627 8.04 2.30 13.47
N MET A 628 7.74 1.09 13.95
CA MET A 628 7.30 0.00 13.09
C MET A 628 5.82 0.21 12.73
N ARG A 629 5.56 0.70 11.52
CA ARG A 629 4.21 0.99 10.99
C ARG A 629 3.63 -0.22 10.23
N SER A 630 3.69 -1.36 10.92
CA SER A 630 3.22 -2.70 10.53
C SER A 630 3.38 -3.58 11.79
N TRP A 631 3.05 -4.87 11.73
CA TRP A 631 3.22 -5.80 12.84
C TRP A 631 3.82 -7.13 12.39
N MET A 632 4.48 -7.79 13.35
CA MET A 632 4.79 -9.22 13.27
C MET A 632 3.77 -10.01 14.08
N THR A 633 3.57 -11.26 13.69
CA THR A 633 2.75 -12.24 14.41
C THR A 633 3.53 -13.54 14.46
N ALA A 634 3.44 -14.27 15.58
CA ALA A 634 4.08 -15.56 15.75
C ALA A 634 3.08 -16.63 16.17
N VAL A 635 3.23 -17.84 15.64
CA VAL A 635 2.40 -18.98 16.06
C VAL A 635 2.84 -19.49 17.44
N PRO A 636 1.95 -20.19 18.18
CA PRO A 636 2.29 -20.75 19.49
C PRO A 636 3.60 -21.54 19.48
N GLY A 637 4.55 -21.18 20.37
CA GLY A 637 5.84 -21.87 20.48
C GLY A 637 6.87 -21.54 19.40
N GLU A 638 6.57 -20.64 18.47
CA GLU A 638 7.52 -20.20 17.44
C GLU A 638 8.73 -19.46 18.02
N THR A 639 9.88 -19.57 17.35
CA THR A 639 11.02 -18.67 17.52
C THR A 639 11.18 -17.83 16.25
N LEU A 640 10.72 -16.58 16.31
CA LEU A 640 10.87 -15.61 15.23
C LEU A 640 12.29 -15.02 15.29
N SER A 641 12.93 -14.86 14.13
CA SER A 641 14.28 -14.31 14.06
C SER A 641 14.35 -13.17 13.05
N CYS A 642 14.95 -12.05 13.45
CA CYS A 642 15.34 -10.95 12.56
C CYS A 642 16.83 -10.61 12.76
N VAL A 643 17.47 -10.17 11.68
CA VAL A 643 18.87 -9.76 11.70
C VAL A 643 19.00 -8.35 12.27
N GLY A 644 18.08 -7.45 11.89
CA GLY A 644 18.13 -6.07 12.35
C GLY A 644 16.81 -5.32 12.19
N CYS A 645 16.88 -4.00 12.07
CA CYS A 645 15.71 -3.15 11.91
C CYS A 645 15.47 -2.90 10.41
N HIS A 646 14.46 -3.58 9.88
CA HIS A 646 13.99 -3.39 8.50
C HIS A 646 14.98 -3.89 7.42
N GLU A 647 15.78 -4.91 7.76
CA GLU A 647 16.69 -5.56 6.82
C GLU A 647 15.96 -6.27 5.69
N LYS A 648 16.68 -6.53 4.59
CA LYS A 648 16.19 -7.42 3.54
C LYS A 648 16.24 -8.88 4.00
N GLN A 649 15.24 -9.67 3.67
CA GLN A 649 15.10 -11.09 4.04
C GLN A 649 16.15 -12.00 3.38
N ASN A 650 16.76 -11.56 2.27
CA ASN A 650 17.90 -12.24 1.66
C ASN A 650 19.23 -11.90 2.34
N ASN A 651 19.21 -11.14 3.44
CA ASN A 651 20.40 -10.79 4.18
C ASN A 651 20.74 -11.91 5.16
N THR A 652 21.89 -12.54 4.94
CA THR A 652 22.45 -13.45 5.93
C THR A 652 23.18 -12.65 6.99
N ALA A 653 22.80 -12.90 8.23
CA ALA A 653 23.47 -12.38 9.39
C ALA A 653 24.95 -12.82 9.43
N ARG A 654 25.90 -11.87 9.55
CA ARG A 654 27.35 -12.14 9.66
C ARG A 654 27.85 -11.65 11.01
N PHE A 655 28.52 -12.53 11.78
CA PHE A 655 28.99 -12.18 13.13
C PHE A 655 30.40 -12.69 13.39
N ASP A 656 31.17 -11.88 14.12
CA ASP A 656 32.48 -12.25 14.67
C ASP A 656 32.34 -13.07 15.97
N ALA A 657 31.21 -12.94 16.68
CA ALA A 657 30.89 -13.67 17.91
C ALA A 657 29.37 -13.86 18.09
N GLN A 658 28.96 -14.87 18.86
CA GLN A 658 27.54 -15.12 19.15
C GLN A 658 26.91 -13.94 19.92
N PRO A 659 25.73 -13.43 19.52
CA PRO A 659 25.04 -12.32 20.18
C PRO A 659 24.81 -12.55 21.67
N MET A 660 24.92 -11.51 22.49
CA MET A 660 24.82 -11.57 23.95
C MET A 660 23.47 -12.10 24.42
N ALA A 661 22.37 -11.62 23.83
CA ALA A 661 21.02 -12.00 24.23
C ALA A 661 20.74 -13.49 24.00
N PHE A 662 21.44 -14.11 23.04
CA PHE A 662 21.23 -15.52 22.65
C PHE A 662 21.93 -16.49 23.62
N ARG A 663 22.73 -15.97 24.56
CA ARG A 663 23.43 -16.77 25.59
C ARG A 663 22.58 -17.02 26.84
N ARG A 664 21.36 -16.49 26.86
CA ARG A 664 20.41 -16.58 27.98
C ARG A 664 19.01 -16.93 27.47
N ALA A 665 18.14 -17.31 28.41
CA ALA A 665 16.71 -17.48 28.15
C ALA A 665 16.07 -16.15 27.66
N PRO A 666 14.96 -16.23 26.90
CA PRO A 666 14.24 -15.03 26.47
C PRO A 666 13.76 -14.25 27.69
N SER A 667 13.90 -12.92 27.65
CA SER A 667 13.35 -12.04 28.67
C SER A 667 11.82 -12.02 28.58
N PRO A 668 11.10 -12.11 29.72
CA PRO A 668 9.67 -11.80 29.73
C PRO A 668 9.45 -10.32 29.45
N VAL A 669 8.25 -9.97 28.98
CA VAL A 669 7.83 -8.58 28.82
C VAL A 669 7.68 -7.92 30.19
N THR A 670 8.29 -6.75 30.37
CA THR A 670 8.08 -5.92 31.56
C THR A 670 6.84 -5.04 31.32
N PRO A 671 5.77 -5.18 32.12
CA PRO A 671 4.54 -4.42 31.91
C PRO A 671 4.74 -2.90 32.05
N TRP A 672 3.97 -2.13 31.30
CA TRP A 672 4.02 -0.66 31.34
C TRP A 672 2.95 -0.10 32.28
N HIS A 673 3.37 0.30 33.49
CA HIS A 673 2.54 0.86 34.57
C HIS A 673 1.22 0.11 34.80
N GLY A 674 1.25 -1.22 34.71
CA GLY A 674 0.06 -2.08 34.83
C GLY A 674 -0.06 -3.11 33.69
N PRO A 675 -1.20 -3.83 33.61
CA PRO A 675 -1.45 -4.80 32.55
C PRO A 675 -1.55 -4.15 31.17
N ALA A 676 -1.33 -4.96 30.14
CA ALA A 676 -1.47 -4.54 28.75
C ALA A 676 -2.89 -4.07 28.44
N ARG A 677 -3.02 -2.94 27.75
CA ARG A 677 -4.29 -2.24 27.51
C ARG A 677 -4.18 -1.22 26.38
N GLY A 678 -5.33 -0.83 25.83
CA GLY A 678 -5.41 0.29 24.90
C GLY A 678 -5.09 1.63 25.58
N PHE A 679 -4.34 2.48 24.88
CA PHE A 679 -3.86 3.76 25.40
C PHE A 679 -4.95 4.85 25.27
N SER A 680 -5.32 5.46 26.38
CA SER A 680 -6.32 6.54 26.41
C SER A 680 -5.71 7.82 26.97
N PHE A 681 -5.95 8.93 26.29
CA PHE A 681 -5.56 10.25 26.78
C PHE A 681 -6.18 10.54 28.14
N GLU A 682 -7.47 10.26 28.32
CA GLU A 682 -8.19 10.52 29.58
C GLU A 682 -7.63 9.71 30.75
N ARG A 683 -7.13 8.51 30.50
CA ARG A 683 -6.60 7.63 31.56
C ARG A 683 -5.12 7.76 31.80
N GLU A 684 -4.35 8.09 30.77
CA GLU A 684 -2.88 8.03 30.83
C GLU A 684 -2.23 9.42 30.78
N VAL A 685 -2.85 10.41 30.13
CA VAL A 685 -2.27 11.76 29.93
C VAL A 685 -2.97 12.83 30.77
N GLN A 686 -4.30 12.83 30.84
CA GLN A 686 -5.04 13.78 31.68
C GLN A 686 -4.58 13.78 33.15
N PRO A 687 -4.25 12.62 33.78
CA PRO A 687 -3.68 12.62 35.12
C PRO A 687 -2.33 13.36 35.24
N VAL A 688 -1.52 13.37 34.18
CA VAL A 688 -0.28 14.16 34.12
C VAL A 688 -0.61 15.65 34.12
N LEU A 689 -1.61 16.06 33.33
CA LEU A 689 -2.05 17.45 33.25
C LEU A 689 -2.66 17.92 34.58
N ASP A 690 -3.45 17.08 35.23
CA ASP A 690 -4.07 17.38 36.52
C ASP A 690 -3.02 17.57 37.62
N ALA A 691 -1.96 16.76 37.60
CA ALA A 691 -0.87 16.84 38.57
C ALA A 691 0.05 18.06 38.34
N HIS A 692 0.33 18.43 37.08
CA HIS A 692 1.43 19.33 36.75
C HIS A 692 1.07 20.60 35.97
N CYS A 693 -0.11 20.68 35.33
CA CYS A 693 -0.42 21.74 34.37
C CYS A 693 -1.66 22.57 34.74
N VAL A 694 -2.72 21.92 35.26
CA VAL A 694 -4.05 22.53 35.45
C VAL A 694 -4.05 23.73 36.42
N GLU A 695 -3.09 23.82 37.34
CA GLU A 695 -3.01 24.95 38.27
C GLU A 695 -2.79 26.30 37.55
N CYS A 696 -1.99 26.28 36.49
CA CYS A 696 -1.75 27.44 35.62
C CYS A 696 -2.72 27.44 34.43
N HIS A 697 -3.02 26.27 33.87
CA HIS A 697 -3.91 26.07 32.72
C HIS A 697 -5.32 25.67 33.14
N GLY A 698 -5.93 26.46 34.02
CA GLY A 698 -7.27 26.23 34.56
C GLY A 698 -8.32 27.21 34.02
N PRO A 699 -9.60 27.00 34.36
CA PRO A 699 -10.69 27.87 33.91
C PRO A 699 -10.51 29.31 34.44
N GLY A 700 -10.70 30.28 33.54
CA GLY A 700 -10.63 31.71 33.88
C GLY A 700 -9.21 32.27 34.05
N LYS A 701 -8.18 31.54 33.60
CA LYS A 701 -6.80 32.02 33.48
C LYS A 701 -6.58 32.65 32.10
N ASP A 702 -5.52 33.45 31.96
CA ASP A 702 -5.12 34.06 30.67
C ASP A 702 -4.55 33.03 29.67
N THR A 703 -4.38 31.78 30.08
CA THR A 703 -3.92 30.65 29.27
C THR A 703 -5.08 29.77 28.81
N PHE A 704 -4.84 28.86 27.87
CA PHE A 704 -5.81 27.81 27.52
C PHE A 704 -6.03 26.84 28.70
N ASP A 705 -7.21 26.22 28.74
CA ASP A 705 -7.71 25.40 29.85
C ASP A 705 -7.53 23.90 29.57
N LEU A 706 -6.74 23.23 30.41
CA LEU A 706 -6.39 21.81 30.34
C LEU A 706 -7.14 20.94 31.37
N THR A 707 -8.14 21.48 32.05
CA THR A 707 -8.94 20.70 33.01
C THR A 707 -9.65 19.52 32.34
N ALA A 708 -9.72 18.40 33.07
CA ALA A 708 -10.49 17.23 32.67
C ALA A 708 -11.96 17.63 32.45
N ARG A 709 -12.41 17.54 31.21
CA ARG A 709 -13.78 17.81 30.78
C ARG A 709 -14.25 16.70 29.83
N PRO A 710 -15.56 16.41 29.79
CA PRO A 710 -16.10 15.38 28.90
C PRO A 710 -15.70 15.63 27.44
N ALA A 711 -15.57 14.55 26.67
CA ALA A 711 -15.39 14.63 25.23
C ALA A 711 -16.56 15.39 24.56
N GLU A 712 -16.22 16.30 23.65
CA GLU A 712 -17.15 17.12 22.89
C GLU A 712 -16.99 16.84 21.40
N ARG A 713 -18.07 17.01 20.64
CA ARG A 713 -18.03 16.86 19.18
C ARG A 713 -17.14 17.94 18.57
N VAL A 714 -16.12 17.52 17.82
CA VAL A 714 -15.28 18.42 17.03
C VAL A 714 -15.97 18.71 15.69
N PRO A 715 -16.10 19.99 15.26
CA PRO A 715 -16.66 20.32 13.94
C PRO A 715 -15.79 19.75 12.81
N SER A 716 -16.26 18.68 12.16
CA SER A 716 -15.59 18.02 11.04
C SER A 716 -16.55 17.18 10.21
N ALA A 717 -16.11 16.74 9.03
CA ALA A 717 -16.75 15.70 8.23
C ALA A 717 -16.70 14.32 8.93
N PHE A 718 -15.70 14.09 9.78
CA PHE A 718 -15.55 12.85 10.56
C PHE A 718 -16.30 12.91 11.90
N GLN A 719 -16.56 11.74 12.50
CA GLN A 719 -17.19 11.61 13.81
C GLN A 719 -16.11 11.65 14.90
N MET A 720 -15.74 12.86 15.30
CA MET A 720 -14.70 13.11 16.30
C MET A 720 -15.29 13.63 17.61
N HIS A 721 -14.97 12.95 18.71
CA HIS A 721 -15.37 13.34 20.06
C HIS A 721 -14.15 13.38 20.98
N PHE A 722 -13.64 14.57 21.26
CA PHE A 722 -12.42 14.74 22.05
C PHE A 722 -12.62 15.76 23.17
N SER A 723 -11.88 15.62 24.26
CA SER A 723 -11.92 16.62 25.32
C SER A 723 -11.25 17.93 24.87
N PRO A 724 -11.67 19.10 25.39
CA PRO A 724 -10.99 20.36 25.12
C PRO A 724 -9.48 20.32 25.45
N ALA A 725 -9.10 19.65 26.54
CA ALA A 725 -7.70 19.51 26.95
C ALA A 725 -6.86 18.76 25.90
N TYR A 726 -7.40 17.69 25.31
CA TYR A 726 -6.76 16.97 24.21
C TYR A 726 -6.57 17.89 23.00
N MET A 727 -7.62 18.61 22.59
CA MET A 727 -7.58 19.51 21.43
C MET A 727 -6.60 20.67 21.59
N GLU A 728 -6.39 21.16 22.81
CA GLU A 728 -5.39 22.19 23.08
C GLU A 728 -3.97 21.61 23.11
N LEU A 729 -3.76 20.46 23.76
CA LEU A 729 -2.43 19.86 23.88
C LEU A 729 -1.91 19.29 22.55
N ARG A 730 -2.80 18.67 21.76
CA ARG A 730 -2.46 18.00 20.50
C ARG A 730 -1.85 18.93 19.44
N ARG A 731 -2.07 20.24 19.55
CA ARG A 731 -1.48 21.27 18.66
C ARG A 731 0.03 21.43 18.83
N TRP A 732 0.58 20.95 19.94
CA TRP A 732 1.98 21.13 20.31
C TRP A 732 2.82 19.86 20.07
N VAL A 733 2.22 18.84 19.48
CA VAL A 733 2.82 17.53 19.26
C VAL A 733 2.97 17.27 17.76
N HIS A 734 4.10 16.67 17.38
CA HIS A 734 4.37 16.21 16.03
C HIS A 734 4.32 14.67 15.97
N THR A 735 3.30 14.12 15.32
CA THR A 735 3.09 12.68 15.12
C THR A 735 2.87 12.37 13.64
N PRO A 736 3.02 11.10 13.19
CA PRO A 736 2.56 10.72 11.86
C PRO A 736 1.05 10.96 11.69
N THR A 737 0.57 11.09 10.46
CA THR A 737 -0.87 11.10 10.17
C THR A 737 -1.35 9.69 9.84
N LEU A 738 -2.67 9.49 9.78
CA LEU A 738 -3.27 8.23 9.34
C LEU A 738 -2.83 7.84 7.92
N GLU A 739 -2.64 8.83 7.03
CA GLU A 739 -2.16 8.64 5.65
C GLU A 739 -0.66 8.91 5.49
N SER A 740 0.15 8.66 6.54
CA SER A 740 1.58 8.95 6.46
C SER A 740 2.26 8.20 5.31
N ASP A 741 3.34 8.78 4.79
CA ASP A 741 4.13 8.27 3.67
C ASP A 741 4.37 6.74 3.78
N ALA A 742 4.07 5.98 2.73
CA ALA A 742 4.23 4.52 2.74
C ALA A 742 5.69 4.07 2.76
N HIS A 743 6.64 4.92 2.36
CA HIS A 743 8.07 4.61 2.39
C HIS A 743 8.63 4.49 3.80
N LEU A 744 9.79 3.84 3.91
CA LEU A 744 10.48 3.73 5.19
C LEU A 744 10.90 5.12 5.68
N LEU A 745 10.43 5.49 6.87
CA LEU A 745 10.76 6.78 7.47
C LEU A 745 12.22 6.82 7.94
N PRO A 746 12.90 7.97 7.82
CA PRO A 746 14.18 8.18 8.48
C PRO A 746 14.07 7.96 9.99
N ALA A 747 15.12 7.41 10.60
CA ALA A 747 15.21 7.32 12.04
C ALA A 747 15.02 8.72 12.67
N ARG A 748 14.26 8.76 13.77
CA ARG A 748 13.89 9.97 14.51
C ARG A 748 12.97 10.95 13.78
N ALA A 749 12.37 10.60 12.64
CA ALA A 749 11.40 11.44 11.95
C ALA A 749 10.30 11.96 12.90
N PHE A 750 9.77 11.07 13.76
CA PHE A 750 8.77 11.39 14.78
C PHE A 750 9.28 11.20 16.21
N HIS A 751 10.58 11.42 16.44
CA HIS A 751 11.13 11.38 17.80
C HIS A 751 10.45 12.43 18.69
N ALA A 752 10.09 12.11 19.93
CA ALA A 752 9.33 13.03 20.79
C ALA A 752 9.93 14.45 20.92
N ASP A 753 11.26 14.62 20.83
CA ASP A 753 11.92 15.94 20.85
C ASP A 753 11.61 16.86 19.65
N THR A 754 11.05 16.33 18.56
CA THR A 754 10.55 17.15 17.45
C THR A 754 9.25 17.86 17.82
N SER A 755 8.55 17.40 18.86
CA SER A 755 7.34 18.04 19.38
C SER A 755 7.68 19.30 20.20
N ARG A 756 7.01 20.41 19.88
CA ARG A 756 7.19 21.68 20.59
C ARG A 756 6.87 21.57 22.08
N LEU A 757 5.89 20.74 22.44
CA LEU A 757 5.54 20.44 23.84
C LEU A 757 6.76 19.92 24.63
N ILE A 758 7.46 18.94 24.07
CA ILE A 758 8.62 18.30 24.73
C ILE A 758 9.77 19.29 24.87
N GLN A 759 10.01 20.13 23.85
CA GLN A 759 11.02 21.19 23.92
C GLN A 759 10.72 22.19 25.04
N ILE A 760 9.46 22.66 25.15
CA ILE A 760 9.05 23.60 26.20
C ILE A 760 9.24 22.99 27.60
N LEU A 761 8.83 21.75 27.80
CA LEU A 761 8.92 21.09 29.10
C LEU A 761 10.37 20.78 29.50
N ARG A 762 11.19 20.34 28.54
CA ARG A 762 12.61 20.05 28.76
C ARG A 762 13.41 21.31 29.08
N ASP A 763 13.15 22.40 28.36
CA ASP A 763 13.88 23.66 28.50
C ASP A 763 13.42 24.47 29.74
N GLY A 764 12.41 23.97 30.45
CA GLY A 764 11.82 24.56 31.65
C GLY A 764 10.58 25.39 31.34
N HIS A 765 9.45 25.04 31.96
CA HIS A 765 8.17 25.73 31.81
C HIS A 765 7.68 26.24 33.17
N TYR A 766 8.06 27.47 33.53
CA TYR A 766 7.66 28.13 34.78
C TYR A 766 7.85 27.29 36.06
N GLY A 767 8.94 26.50 36.12
CA GLY A 767 9.27 25.69 37.30
C GLY A 767 8.53 24.36 37.40
N VAL A 768 7.72 24.00 36.41
CA VAL A 768 7.09 22.67 36.33
C VAL A 768 8.18 21.60 36.18
N GLN A 769 8.15 20.62 37.06
CA GLN A 769 9.03 19.44 37.02
C GLN A 769 8.18 18.18 36.97
N LEU A 770 8.29 17.45 35.85
CA LEU A 770 7.67 16.14 35.70
C LEU A 770 8.58 15.07 36.33
N ASP A 771 7.96 14.08 36.97
CA ASP A 771 8.69 12.88 37.37
C ASP A 771 8.84 11.88 36.21
N GLY A 772 9.54 10.77 36.46
CA GLY A 772 9.83 9.79 35.41
C GLY A 772 8.58 9.14 34.81
N GLU A 773 7.54 8.92 35.61
CA GLU A 773 6.29 8.32 35.12
C GLU A 773 5.50 9.33 34.28
N ALA A 774 5.41 10.59 34.73
CA ALA A 774 4.77 11.66 33.97
C ALA A 774 5.44 11.88 32.60
N TRP A 775 6.78 11.87 32.56
CA TRP A 775 7.53 11.92 31.30
C TRP A 775 7.22 10.74 30.38
N ASP A 776 7.31 9.51 30.91
CA ASP A 776 7.09 8.30 30.14
C ASP A 776 5.67 8.21 29.56
N ARG A 777 4.66 8.67 30.30
CA ARG A 777 3.27 8.76 29.82
C ARG A 777 3.09 9.75 28.66
N LEU A 778 3.66 10.95 28.78
CA LEU A 778 3.60 11.94 27.69
C LEU A 778 4.37 11.48 26.46
N ILE A 779 5.59 10.96 26.63
CA ILE A 779 6.43 10.46 25.53
C ILE A 779 5.73 9.30 24.83
N THR A 780 5.21 8.33 25.60
CA THR A 780 4.52 7.17 25.02
C THR A 780 3.25 7.59 24.28
N TRP A 781 2.48 8.56 24.79
CA TRP A 781 1.34 9.10 24.05
C TRP A 781 1.74 9.62 22.66
N ILE A 782 2.82 10.39 22.57
CA ILE A 782 3.36 10.91 21.31
C ILE A 782 3.81 9.77 20.39
N ASP A 783 4.62 8.84 20.91
CA ASP A 783 5.17 7.71 20.16
C ASP A 783 4.08 6.75 19.63
N LEU A 784 2.90 6.72 20.25
CA LEU A 784 1.74 5.93 19.83
C LEU A 784 0.84 6.64 18.83
N ASN A 785 1.29 7.75 18.24
CA ASN A 785 0.49 8.60 17.36
C ASN A 785 -0.65 9.35 18.07
N ALA A 786 -0.43 9.73 19.33
CA ALA A 786 -1.31 10.59 20.12
C ALA A 786 -2.82 10.20 20.13
N PRO A 787 -3.18 8.93 20.41
CA PRO A 787 -4.59 8.53 20.48
C PRO A 787 -5.32 9.26 21.61
N PHE A 788 -6.63 9.48 21.43
CA PHE A 788 -7.52 9.95 22.50
C PHE A 788 -8.23 8.78 23.18
N HIS A 789 -8.87 7.93 22.39
CA HIS A 789 -9.63 6.77 22.86
C HIS A 789 -8.76 5.53 23.00
N GLY A 790 -8.99 4.75 24.07
CA GLY A 790 -8.26 3.52 24.32
C GLY A 790 -9.04 2.25 23.98
N THR A 791 -10.29 2.33 23.52
CA THR A 791 -11.07 1.20 22.99
C THR A 791 -12.14 1.69 22.01
N TRP A 792 -12.73 0.80 21.21
CA TRP A 792 -13.73 1.20 20.21
C TRP A 792 -15.06 1.64 20.82
N ARG A 793 -15.52 1.05 21.93
CA ARG A 793 -16.72 1.50 22.66
C ARG A 793 -16.59 2.94 23.17
N GLU A 794 -15.36 3.43 23.39
CA GLU A 794 -15.11 4.82 23.75
C GLU A 794 -15.21 5.73 22.53
N VAL A 795 -14.64 5.31 21.40
CA VAL A 795 -14.71 6.03 20.11
C VAL A 795 -16.16 6.29 19.70
N VAL A 796 -17.02 5.26 19.78
CA VAL A 796 -18.41 5.34 19.32
C VAL A 796 -19.42 5.61 20.44
N ALA A 797 -18.97 6.02 21.63
CA ALA A 797 -19.83 6.18 22.82
C ALA A 797 -21.02 7.14 22.60
N SER A 798 -20.89 8.11 21.70
CA SER A 798 -21.93 9.09 21.36
C SER A 798 -23.03 8.54 20.45
N ASP A 799 -22.81 7.40 19.79
CA ASP A 799 -23.74 6.75 18.86
C ASP A 799 -24.23 5.42 19.44
N PRO A 800 -25.48 5.34 19.93
CA PRO A 800 -26.01 4.12 20.54
C PRO A 800 -26.03 2.90 19.60
N VAL A 801 -26.17 3.10 18.28
CA VAL A 801 -26.23 2.01 17.31
C VAL A 801 -24.83 1.43 17.13
N LYS A 802 -23.82 2.29 16.93
CA LYS A 802 -22.44 1.84 16.80
C LYS A 802 -21.88 1.29 18.10
N LEU A 803 -22.25 1.87 19.25
CA LEU A 803 -21.89 1.32 20.56
C LEU A 803 -22.41 -0.10 20.74
N ALA A 804 -23.66 -0.36 20.35
CA ALA A 804 -24.19 -1.72 20.38
C ALA A 804 -23.43 -2.66 19.42
N ALA A 805 -23.04 -2.19 18.24
CA ALA A 805 -22.21 -2.94 17.29
C ALA A 805 -20.82 -3.25 17.86
N ALA A 806 -20.15 -2.29 18.53
CA ALA A 806 -18.86 -2.49 19.18
C ALA A 806 -18.93 -3.57 20.27
N LEU A 807 -19.92 -3.48 21.16
CA LEU A 807 -20.10 -4.45 22.26
C LEU A 807 -20.43 -5.85 21.74
N HIS A 808 -21.31 -5.96 20.74
CA HIS A 808 -21.63 -7.22 20.09
C HIS A 808 -20.43 -7.80 19.36
N GLY A 809 -19.70 -6.96 18.62
CA GLY A 809 -18.51 -7.35 17.88
C GLY A 809 -17.40 -7.86 18.80
N ALA A 810 -17.20 -7.22 19.96
CA ALA A 810 -16.25 -7.67 20.97
C ALA A 810 -16.61 -9.06 21.51
N GLU A 811 -17.88 -9.30 21.83
CA GLU A 811 -18.36 -10.62 22.29
C GLU A 811 -18.19 -11.70 21.21
N ARG A 812 -18.57 -11.40 19.96
CA ARG A 812 -18.44 -12.34 18.84
C ARG A 812 -16.98 -12.64 18.52
N ARG A 813 -16.13 -11.61 18.43
CA ARG A 813 -14.69 -11.77 18.24
C ARG A 813 -14.09 -12.65 19.33
N ARG A 814 -14.38 -12.37 20.61
CA ARG A 814 -13.88 -13.17 21.74
C ARG A 814 -14.30 -14.63 21.63
N THR A 815 -15.56 -14.89 21.26
CA THR A 815 -16.08 -16.25 21.05
C THR A 815 -15.33 -17.00 19.94
N LEU A 816 -15.16 -16.36 18.78
CA LEU A 816 -14.51 -16.96 17.60
C LEU A 816 -13.00 -17.10 17.79
N HIS A 817 -12.36 -16.14 18.47
CA HIS A 817 -10.96 -16.19 18.91
C HIS A 817 -10.71 -17.39 19.83
N HIS A 818 -11.58 -17.59 20.82
CA HIS A 818 -11.45 -18.73 21.73
C HIS A 818 -11.58 -20.05 20.97
N ALA A 819 -12.54 -20.16 20.04
CA ALA A 819 -12.79 -21.37 19.26
C ALA A 819 -11.67 -21.73 18.28
N HIS A 820 -11.08 -20.75 17.58
CA HIS A 820 -10.18 -20.99 16.44
C HIS A 820 -8.74 -20.50 16.62
N ALA A 821 -8.45 -19.74 17.67
CA ALA A 821 -7.11 -19.26 18.01
C ALA A 821 -6.70 -19.59 19.46
N GLY A 822 -7.63 -20.08 20.31
CA GLY A 822 -7.35 -20.37 21.72
C GLY A 822 -7.08 -19.11 22.56
N MET A 823 -7.54 -17.94 22.10
CA MET A 823 -7.35 -16.65 22.77
C MET A 823 -8.63 -16.24 23.50
N ASP A 824 -8.51 -15.77 24.74
CA ASP A 824 -9.63 -15.25 25.55
C ASP A 824 -9.31 -13.85 26.08
N GLU A 825 -9.30 -12.87 25.18
CA GLU A 825 -9.07 -11.46 25.51
C GLU A 825 -10.35 -10.64 25.30
N ASP A 826 -10.57 -9.69 26.20
CA ASP A 826 -11.59 -8.64 26.03
C ASP A 826 -10.93 -7.40 25.39
N PRO A 827 -11.15 -7.16 24.08
CA PRO A 827 -10.57 -6.00 23.40
C PRO A 827 -11.15 -4.67 23.91
N GLU A 828 -12.30 -4.69 24.58
CA GLU A 828 -13.03 -3.50 25.04
C GLU A 828 -12.93 -3.28 26.55
N ALA A 829 -11.97 -3.93 27.20
CA ALA A 829 -11.69 -3.78 28.62
C ALA A 829 -11.18 -2.36 28.95
N VAL A 830 -11.91 -1.65 29.81
CA VAL A 830 -11.56 -0.31 30.29
C VAL A 830 -10.93 -0.39 31.68
N TYR A 831 -9.76 0.20 31.84
CA TYR A 831 -9.00 0.22 33.09
C TYR A 831 -9.21 1.55 33.85
N PRO A 832 -8.96 1.61 35.17
CA PRO A 832 -9.01 2.86 35.91
C PRO A 832 -7.96 3.87 35.41
N PRO A 833 -8.21 5.20 35.53
CA PRO A 833 -7.21 6.23 35.27
C PRO A 833 -5.96 6.06 36.13
N ALA A 834 -4.81 6.49 35.61
CA ALA A 834 -3.57 6.54 36.35
C ALA A 834 -3.68 7.49 37.56
N VAL A 835 -2.92 7.19 38.63
CA VAL A 835 -2.86 7.99 39.84
C VAL A 835 -1.44 8.52 39.98
N LEU A 836 -1.26 9.83 39.78
CA LEU A 836 0.03 10.50 39.93
C LEU A 836 0.03 11.39 41.18
N GLU A 837 1.14 11.41 41.91
CA GLU A 837 1.30 12.29 43.06
C GLU A 837 1.56 13.73 42.58
N LYS A 838 0.74 14.68 43.05
CA LYS A 838 0.97 16.10 42.79
C LYS A 838 2.27 16.54 43.45
N ARG A 839 3.28 16.88 42.65
CA ARG A 839 4.48 17.57 43.14
C ARG A 839 4.28 19.08 43.05
N PRO A 840 4.48 19.84 44.14
CA PRO A 840 4.46 21.30 44.05
C PRO A 840 5.55 21.75 43.10
N ALA A 841 5.24 22.76 42.27
CA ALA A 841 6.27 23.42 41.49
C ALA A 841 7.37 23.88 42.45
N VAL A 842 8.63 23.60 42.09
CA VAL A 842 9.73 24.21 42.84
C VAL A 842 9.60 25.70 42.60
N GLU A 843 9.62 26.51 43.67
CA GLU A 843 9.83 27.94 43.52
C GLU A 843 11.12 28.11 42.73
N MET A 844 10.98 28.34 41.42
CA MET A 844 12.08 28.92 40.69
C MET A 844 12.39 30.20 41.45
N PRO A 845 13.67 30.51 41.71
CA PRO A 845 13.98 31.86 42.09
C PRO A 845 13.30 32.72 41.02
N VAL A 846 12.27 33.48 41.44
CA VAL A 846 11.96 34.74 40.79
C VAL A 846 13.35 35.31 40.57
N PRO A 847 13.80 35.62 39.33
CA PRO A 847 15.01 36.41 39.18
C PRO A 847 14.82 37.48 40.21
N ALA A 848 15.70 37.51 41.22
CA ALA A 848 15.45 38.34 42.39
C ALA A 848 14.98 39.69 41.84
N GLU A 849 14.09 40.39 42.53
CA GLU A 849 14.12 41.84 42.39
C GLU A 849 15.56 42.25 42.73
N LEU A 850 16.44 42.15 41.74
CA LEU A 850 17.81 42.54 41.72
C LEU A 850 17.64 44.02 41.53
N ALA A 851 17.40 44.62 42.70
CA ALA A 851 17.51 46.01 43.03
C ALA A 851 18.00 46.79 41.82
N THR A 852 17.09 47.54 41.18
CA THR A 852 17.38 48.70 40.33
C THR A 852 18.88 48.92 40.12
N GLY A 853 19.45 48.10 39.25
CA GLY A 853 20.88 47.91 39.16
C GLY A 853 21.21 47.80 37.71
N GLY A 854 20.98 48.93 37.01
CA GLY A 854 21.28 49.18 35.61
C GLY A 854 20.98 48.02 34.68
N ALA A 855 19.90 48.10 33.92
CA ALA A 855 19.83 47.39 32.65
C ALA A 855 21.22 47.46 32.00
N VAL A 856 21.79 46.31 31.62
CA VAL A 856 22.98 46.31 30.76
C VAL A 856 22.49 46.83 29.41
N MET A 857 22.34 48.16 29.34
CA MET A 857 22.15 48.85 28.09
C MET A 857 23.48 48.70 27.37
N ALA A 858 23.56 47.69 26.51
CA ALA A 858 24.42 47.81 25.35
C ALA A 858 24.07 49.17 24.70
N PRO A 859 25.07 49.93 24.22
CA PRO A 859 24.77 51.07 23.39
C PRO A 859 23.82 50.58 22.30
N MET A 860 22.68 51.25 22.12
CA MET A 860 21.90 51.09 20.90
C MET A 860 22.91 51.23 19.76
N VAL A 861 23.24 50.12 19.10
CA VAL A 861 23.89 50.20 17.82
C VAL A 861 22.85 50.88 16.96
N THR A 862 23.01 52.20 16.80
CA THR A 862 22.26 52.97 15.81
C THR A 862 22.37 52.16 14.53
N SER A 863 21.24 51.69 14.04
CA SER A 863 21.16 50.90 12.82
C SER A 863 21.98 51.62 11.76
N SER A 864 23.11 51.02 11.40
CA SER A 864 23.88 51.49 10.26
C SER A 864 23.00 51.22 9.05
N SER A 865 22.26 52.23 8.61
CA SER A 865 21.74 52.33 7.26
C SER A 865 22.93 52.18 6.31
N GLY A 866 23.18 50.95 5.86
CA GLY A 866 24.32 50.62 5.00
C GLY A 866 24.98 49.25 5.20
N GLN A 867 24.37 48.28 5.90
CA GLN A 867 24.87 46.90 5.79
C GLN A 867 24.68 46.44 4.34
N SER A 868 25.80 46.14 3.67
CA SER A 868 25.78 45.63 2.30
C SER A 868 25.29 44.18 2.32
N ILE A 869 24.25 43.92 1.52
CA ILE A 869 23.80 42.56 1.23
C ILE A 869 24.77 41.98 0.20
N GLU A 870 25.43 40.89 0.55
CA GLU A 870 26.23 40.10 -0.37
C GLU A 870 25.37 38.97 -0.92
N ARG A 871 25.28 38.88 -2.23
CA ARG A 871 24.53 37.82 -2.91
C ARG A 871 25.48 36.74 -3.40
N VAL A 872 25.20 35.50 -3.01
CA VAL A 872 25.90 34.30 -3.48
C VAL A 872 24.97 33.53 -4.39
N ASP A 873 25.29 33.47 -5.69
CA ASP A 873 24.52 32.66 -6.64
C ASP A 873 24.89 31.18 -6.47
N LEU A 874 23.88 30.33 -6.23
CA LEU A 874 24.04 28.88 -6.04
C LEU A 874 23.79 28.10 -7.34
N ALA A 875 22.82 28.57 -8.14
CA ALA A 875 22.46 28.03 -9.45
C ALA A 875 21.70 29.09 -10.27
N GLU A 876 21.33 28.77 -11.51
CA GLU A 876 20.53 29.68 -12.35
C GLU A 876 19.20 30.04 -11.66
N GLY A 877 19.04 31.30 -11.28
CA GLY A 877 17.84 31.80 -10.60
C GLY A 877 17.75 31.49 -9.10
N VAL A 878 18.72 30.81 -8.49
CA VAL A 878 18.75 30.46 -7.06
C VAL A 878 19.96 31.10 -6.38
N PHE A 879 19.73 31.89 -5.34
CA PHE A 879 20.76 32.68 -4.67
C PHE A 879 20.52 32.74 -3.17
N LEU A 880 21.58 33.02 -2.41
CA LEU A 880 21.55 33.28 -0.98
C LEU A 880 21.98 34.72 -0.73
N GLU A 881 21.20 35.44 0.07
CA GLU A 881 21.53 36.80 0.50
C GLU A 881 22.11 36.75 1.92
N LEU A 882 23.29 37.31 2.06
CA LEU A 882 24.06 37.30 3.29
C LEU A 882 24.32 38.73 3.76
N VAL A 883 24.36 38.91 5.07
CA VAL A 883 24.79 40.14 5.71
C VAL A 883 26.00 39.90 6.59
N ARG A 884 26.95 40.83 6.56
CA ARG A 884 28.15 40.74 7.38
C ARG A 884 27.89 41.19 8.81
N ILE A 885 28.05 40.27 9.75
CA ILE A 885 28.04 40.56 11.19
C ILE A 885 29.45 40.95 11.61
N ALA A 886 29.63 42.18 12.11
CA ALA A 886 30.92 42.69 12.55
C ALA A 886 31.31 42.14 13.93
N PRO A 887 32.62 42.11 14.28
CA PRO A 887 33.04 41.85 15.65
C PRO A 887 32.46 42.89 16.60
N GLY A 888 32.08 42.46 17.79
CA GLY A 888 31.45 43.35 18.77
C GLY A 888 30.90 42.59 19.96
N GLU A 889 30.50 43.36 20.96
CA GLU A 889 29.76 42.84 22.11
C GLU A 889 28.27 42.98 21.86
N PHE A 890 27.51 41.95 22.21
CA PHE A 890 26.05 41.98 22.20
C PHE A 890 25.52 41.24 23.42
N VAL A 891 24.23 41.41 23.70
CA VAL A 891 23.56 40.69 24.78
C VAL A 891 22.92 39.44 24.18
N MET A 892 23.38 38.27 24.63
CA MET A 892 22.77 36.99 24.29
C MET A 892 21.79 36.58 25.39
N GLY A 893 20.60 36.15 24.98
CA GLY A 893 19.54 35.75 25.90
C GLY A 893 18.72 36.93 26.43
N SER A 894 17.92 36.68 27.45
CA SER A 894 17.02 37.66 28.06
C SER A 894 16.78 37.34 29.54
N ASP A 895 16.90 38.35 30.41
CA ASP A 895 16.56 38.23 31.83
C ASP A 895 15.06 38.04 32.08
N HIS A 896 14.24 38.31 31.05
CA HIS A 896 12.79 38.14 31.05
C HIS A 896 12.34 37.09 30.01
N GLY A 897 13.27 36.33 29.44
CA GLY A 897 13.01 35.30 28.42
C GLY A 897 12.74 33.92 29.02
N TYR A 898 12.84 32.88 28.19
CA TYR A 898 12.72 31.51 28.67
C TYR A 898 13.87 31.16 29.64
N PRO A 899 13.70 30.20 30.57
CA PRO A 899 14.74 29.84 31.53
C PRO A 899 16.09 29.46 30.91
N ASN A 900 16.09 28.86 29.70
CA ASN A 900 17.29 28.53 28.94
C ASN A 900 17.96 29.73 28.23
N GLU A 901 17.28 30.87 28.18
CA GLU A 901 17.77 32.16 27.66
C GLU A 901 18.21 33.11 28.79
N ALA A 902 17.93 32.79 30.04
CA ALA A 902 18.27 33.58 31.21
C ALA A 902 19.51 33.03 31.96
N PRO A 903 20.30 33.89 32.62
CA PRO A 903 20.26 35.35 32.53
C PRO A 903 20.84 35.84 31.20
N ALA A 904 20.43 37.05 30.81
CA ALA A 904 21.07 37.78 29.74
C ALA A 904 22.55 37.96 30.06
N ARG A 905 23.42 37.67 29.09
CA ARG A 905 24.86 37.79 29.27
C ARG A 905 25.49 38.52 28.10
N SER A 906 26.52 39.30 28.41
CA SER A 906 27.35 39.93 27.39
C SER A 906 28.20 38.86 26.73
N GLU A 907 28.04 38.71 25.42
CA GLU A 907 28.82 37.82 24.57
C GLU A 907 29.60 38.63 23.55
N ARG A 908 30.77 38.13 23.15
CA ARG A 908 31.65 38.82 22.21
C ARG A 908 31.85 38.00 20.94
N ILE A 909 31.47 38.59 19.81
CA ILE A 909 31.85 38.11 18.48
C ILE A 909 33.30 38.56 18.23
N ALA A 910 34.23 37.61 18.25
CA ALA A 910 35.66 37.90 18.09
C ALA A 910 36.04 38.22 16.63
N GLU A 911 35.42 37.52 15.68
CA GLU A 911 35.70 37.63 14.25
C GLU A 911 34.41 37.87 13.46
N PRO A 912 34.46 38.65 12.36
CA PRO A 912 33.30 38.89 11.53
C PRO A 912 32.88 37.59 10.83
N PHE A 913 31.58 37.39 10.63
CA PHE A 913 31.06 36.30 9.82
C PHE A 913 29.88 36.77 8.96
N MET A 914 29.54 35.98 7.94
CA MET A 914 28.38 36.22 7.09
C MET A 914 27.20 35.40 7.63
N MET A 915 26.02 36.03 7.72
CA MET A 915 24.79 35.38 8.17
C MET A 915 23.73 35.51 7.08
N GLY A 916 22.98 34.44 6.83
CA GLY A 916 21.82 34.50 5.94
C GLY A 916 20.78 35.48 6.48
N ILE A 917 20.25 36.32 5.61
CA ILE A 917 19.17 37.25 6.00
C ILE A 917 17.84 36.52 6.24
N MET A 918 17.69 35.33 5.64
CA MET A 918 16.54 34.44 5.73
C MET A 918 17.04 33.00 5.96
N GLU A 919 16.14 32.13 6.39
CA GLU A 919 16.39 30.69 6.51
C GLU A 919 16.69 30.07 5.13
N VAL A 920 17.42 28.95 5.12
CA VAL A 920 17.73 28.21 3.90
C VAL A 920 16.47 27.54 3.36
N THR A 921 16.09 27.89 2.14
CA THR A 921 14.95 27.28 1.43
C THR A 921 15.31 25.89 0.88
N ASN A 922 14.29 25.03 0.68
CA ASN A 922 14.49 23.72 0.02
C ASN A 922 15.11 23.84 -1.37
N ALA A 923 14.82 24.91 -2.12
CA ALA A 923 15.42 25.15 -3.43
C ALA A 923 16.93 25.44 -3.32
N GLN A 924 17.34 26.24 -2.34
CA GLN A 924 18.76 26.51 -2.06
C GLN A 924 19.48 25.25 -1.57
N TYR A 925 18.87 24.48 -0.66
CA TYR A 925 19.48 23.25 -0.16
C TYR A 925 19.63 22.18 -1.24
N ARG A 926 18.68 22.08 -2.19
CA ARG A 926 18.78 21.20 -3.36
C ARG A 926 19.94 21.53 -4.31
N CYS A 927 20.51 22.73 -4.26
CA CYS A 927 21.74 23.02 -4.99
C CYS A 927 22.95 22.25 -4.40
N PHE A 928 22.89 21.90 -3.11
CA PHE A 928 23.90 21.10 -2.42
C PHE A 928 23.57 19.61 -2.42
N GLU A 929 22.32 19.25 -2.10
CA GLU A 929 21.80 17.88 -2.12
C GLU A 929 20.64 17.79 -3.12
N PRO A 930 20.91 17.49 -4.40
CA PRO A 930 19.90 17.48 -5.46
C PRO A 930 18.72 16.54 -5.20
N THR A 931 18.89 15.53 -4.35
CA THR A 931 17.85 14.56 -4.00
C THR A 931 17.06 14.94 -2.73
N HIS A 932 17.34 16.10 -2.12
CA HIS A 932 16.64 16.54 -0.92
C HIS A 932 15.15 16.73 -1.14
N ASP A 933 14.39 15.96 -0.36
CA ASP A 933 12.97 16.15 -0.13
C ASP A 933 12.78 16.58 1.32
N SER A 934 12.05 17.68 1.54
CA SER A 934 11.70 18.12 2.89
C SER A 934 10.72 17.20 3.58
N GLY A 935 10.07 16.28 2.85
CA GLY A 935 8.99 15.44 3.39
C GLY A 935 7.86 16.30 3.95
N LEU A 936 7.67 17.51 3.41
CA LEU A 936 6.66 18.44 3.90
C LEU A 936 5.30 17.91 3.48
N VAL A 937 4.57 17.36 4.45
CA VAL A 937 3.18 16.94 4.29
C VAL A 937 2.29 18.12 4.67
N THR A 938 1.45 18.57 3.74
CA THR A 938 0.45 19.63 3.97
C THR A 938 -0.95 19.06 3.83
N GLY A 939 -1.74 19.06 4.91
CA GLY A 939 -3.13 18.61 4.88
C GLY A 939 -3.65 18.26 6.29
N GLU A 940 -4.90 18.62 6.58
CA GLU A 940 -5.61 18.17 7.78
C GLU A 940 -6.39 16.89 7.42
N GLY A 941 -5.80 15.72 7.66
CA GLY A 941 -6.54 14.47 7.85
C GLY A 941 -6.73 13.49 6.67
N TYR A 942 -6.45 13.84 5.41
CA TYR A 942 -6.64 12.89 4.29
C TYR A 942 -5.77 13.25 3.07
N GLN A 943 -4.62 12.58 2.92
CA GLN A 943 -3.56 12.95 1.95
C GLN A 943 -3.73 12.29 0.57
N PHE A 944 -4.53 11.23 0.45
CA PHE A 944 -4.64 10.42 -0.78
C PHE A 944 -6.08 10.03 -1.10
N GLY A 945 -7.03 10.87 -0.70
CA GLY A 945 -8.46 10.65 -0.96
C GLY A 945 -8.93 11.10 -2.33
N ASP A 946 -10.12 10.66 -2.71
CA ASP A 946 -10.82 10.99 -3.97
C ASP A 946 -11.00 12.49 -4.26
N ASP A 947 -10.75 13.36 -3.27
CA ASP A 947 -10.91 14.81 -3.34
C ASP A 947 -9.61 15.59 -3.65
N GLU A 948 -8.45 14.91 -3.80
CA GLU A 948 -7.21 15.48 -4.36
C GLU A 948 -6.93 15.00 -5.80
#